data_AF-A0A133XMY1-F1
#
_entry.id   AF-A0A133XMY1-F1
#
_cell.length_a   1.000
_cell.length_b   1.000
_cell.length_c   1.000
_cell.angle_alpha   90.00
_cell.angle_beta   90.00
_cell.angle_gamma   90.00
#
_symmetry.space_group_name_H-M   'P 1'
#
loop_
_entity.id
_entity.type
_entity.pdbx_description
1 polymer ?
#
loop_
_entity_poly.entity_id
_entity_poly.type
_entity_poly.pdbx_seq_one_letter_code
_entity_poly.pdbx_strand_id
1 'polypeptide(L)'
;MTKYKGIEVKDNVRALLPHMPLIEEYREMLQTLQAVWDNLNLLGQMSGTTAEIGQTREAFSSLTGELLNNLAERTLAKREQEMKAKSQVAIDILIRNLFERTADIGFLSTDDVIRSFAAQPGEPFALQQRFREYVRKYSVYEDVVLLSPQGEILVRLGPDAGNTSIRDSWVREALTTQAAYVEAYAHSALFPERPRSLIYAYRITAPSGETLGVLALCFRFADEMQRIFAELSQADDPGVIALLDGKGQVIASSDRWQIPLGAELNLPSNQLQRLRFAGRSYLAFASDTKGYQAYMGPGWRGLVMMPVAQAFEAQTDNQLDGIAPSLVASAISGGRAFPEALQAIPRQAAAIQRDLSRAVWNGTVRQSVSSASINASFSKILLWEISRVGMSMREVFSSSIGNLQATVLSSVLADSQFLAALAIDIMDRNLYERANDCRWWALDATIRRLMDTGPEAERQSGLETVIRYINSLYTVYDNIVLFDTTGTVSAVSNPAYAELVGNRLDEPWVGSCLELRDSQCYTVSGFTRTRLYASRPTYVYLAALRSADDSRVTGGIAIVFDAEPQFAAMLHDSLPREANGEAVADSFAVFVDGQSTIIASSNSAYRIGSSLALPDELLNPPAAGCSRLINLNGQVMAAGARRTSGYREYKGIEDDYRNEVTAVVFVPLGEYRPEAGLGNAGGEVASRRSVIPVGISSREIATFHLAGHWLGLPVGDVVEAIEANGAARLANAPKEIYGALIYRNESLPIYNLHAALGLSEPAGAESGRQIVVVRDENGGNFGILVDRLGEILEVPSADIEDLSNIYVGIASVLASVVKTTPQNGGAMLVLLSVGSMSQHLHGKPLPAALTD
;
A
#
# COMPACT_ATOMS: atom_id res chain seq x y z
N MET A 1 -9.12 -28.74 -0.48
CA MET A 1 -8.57 -28.58 -1.85
C MET A 1 -9.48 -29.33 -2.80
N THR A 2 -9.84 -28.71 -3.90
CA THR A 2 -10.74 -29.28 -4.91
C THR A 2 -10.20 -29.03 -6.32
N LYS A 3 -10.53 -29.92 -7.26
CA LYS A 3 -10.11 -29.76 -8.65
C LYS A 3 -10.97 -28.73 -9.36
N TYR A 4 -10.32 -27.75 -9.99
CA TYR A 4 -10.95 -26.77 -10.87
C TYR A 4 -10.25 -26.79 -12.24
N LYS A 5 -11.00 -27.19 -13.27
CA LYS A 5 -10.52 -27.43 -14.65
C LYS A 5 -9.18 -28.19 -14.72
N GLY A 6 -8.89 -29.12 -13.81
CA GLY A 6 -7.67 -29.94 -13.84
C GLY A 6 -6.55 -29.52 -12.88
N ILE A 7 -6.72 -28.44 -12.10
CA ILE A 7 -5.73 -27.98 -11.11
C ILE A 7 -6.30 -28.11 -9.71
N GLU A 8 -5.47 -28.49 -8.74
CA GLU A 8 -5.85 -28.49 -7.33
C GLU A 8 -5.84 -27.06 -6.78
N VAL A 9 -7.02 -26.62 -6.35
CA VAL A 9 -7.24 -25.26 -5.88
C VAL A 9 -7.79 -25.29 -4.46
N LYS A 10 -7.43 -24.29 -3.65
CA LYS A 10 -8.04 -24.10 -2.34
C LYS A 10 -9.52 -23.71 -2.45
N ASP A 11 -10.31 -24.14 -1.46
CA ASP A 11 -11.78 -24.05 -1.55
C ASP A 11 -12.31 -22.61 -1.44
N ASN A 12 -11.56 -21.73 -0.77
CA ASN A 12 -11.88 -20.30 -0.61
C ASN A 12 -11.83 -19.51 -1.93
N VAL A 13 -10.91 -19.85 -2.84
CA VAL A 13 -10.71 -19.13 -4.12
C VAL A 13 -11.39 -19.81 -5.29
N ARG A 14 -11.67 -21.11 -5.22
CA ARG A 14 -12.26 -21.89 -6.33
C ARG A 14 -13.48 -21.24 -6.97
N ALA A 15 -14.41 -20.75 -6.14
CA ALA A 15 -15.67 -20.20 -6.63
C ALA A 15 -15.51 -18.81 -7.26
N LEU A 16 -14.36 -18.17 -7.08
CA LEU A 16 -14.02 -16.82 -7.56
C LEU A 16 -13.10 -16.85 -8.79
N LEU A 17 -12.36 -17.95 -9.02
CA LEU A 17 -11.48 -18.11 -10.19
C LEU A 17 -12.11 -17.74 -11.54
N PRO A 18 -13.38 -18.10 -11.87
CA PRO A 18 -14.00 -17.68 -13.13
C PRO A 18 -14.08 -16.17 -13.34
N HIS A 19 -13.89 -15.39 -12.28
CA HIS A 19 -13.96 -13.93 -12.28
C HIS A 19 -12.57 -13.29 -12.17
N MET A 20 -11.49 -14.06 -12.19
CA MET A 20 -10.11 -13.60 -12.11
C MET A 20 -9.42 -13.76 -13.48
N PRO A 21 -9.64 -12.84 -14.44
CA PRO A 21 -9.30 -13.03 -15.85
C PRO A 21 -7.81 -13.32 -16.08
N LEU A 22 -6.92 -12.60 -15.38
CA LEU A 22 -5.47 -12.80 -15.49
C LEU A 22 -5.04 -14.22 -15.07
N ILE A 23 -5.69 -14.76 -14.03
CA ILE A 23 -5.39 -16.11 -13.53
C ILE A 23 -5.93 -17.17 -14.49
N GLU A 24 -7.13 -16.94 -15.03
CA GLU A 24 -7.71 -17.81 -16.06
C GLU A 24 -6.84 -17.86 -17.32
N GLU A 25 -6.28 -16.72 -17.74
CA GLU A 25 -5.36 -16.63 -18.88
C GLU A 25 -4.09 -17.46 -18.64
N TYR A 26 -3.42 -17.28 -17.49
CA TYR A 26 -2.25 -18.10 -17.14
C TYR A 26 -2.57 -19.57 -17.05
N ARG A 27 -3.71 -19.91 -16.46
CA ARG A 27 -4.17 -21.30 -16.36
C ARG A 27 -4.35 -21.91 -17.74
N GLU A 28 -5.03 -21.22 -18.66
CA GLU A 28 -5.29 -21.73 -20.01
C GLU A 28 -4.00 -21.91 -20.82
N MET A 29 -3.06 -20.95 -20.73
CA MET A 29 -1.76 -21.09 -21.35
C MET A 29 -0.98 -22.29 -20.80
N LEU A 30 -0.89 -22.44 -19.48
CA LEU A 30 -0.16 -23.54 -18.84
C LEU A 30 -0.80 -24.91 -19.14
N GLN A 31 -2.13 -25.00 -19.13
CA GLN A 31 -2.83 -26.24 -19.48
C GLN A 31 -2.62 -26.64 -20.94
N THR A 32 -2.63 -25.66 -21.85
CA THR A 32 -2.36 -25.91 -23.27
C THR A 32 -0.95 -26.44 -23.46
N LEU A 33 0.04 -25.83 -22.81
CA LEU A 33 1.44 -26.29 -22.85
C LEU A 33 1.61 -27.69 -22.24
N GLN A 34 0.89 -27.98 -21.14
CA GLN A 34 0.91 -29.29 -20.51
C GLN A 34 0.29 -30.38 -21.40
N ALA A 35 -0.79 -30.08 -22.12
CA ALA A 35 -1.41 -31.01 -23.07
C ALA A 35 -0.50 -31.31 -24.26
N VAL A 36 0.20 -30.29 -24.79
CA VAL A 36 1.22 -30.50 -25.85
C VAL A 36 2.34 -31.39 -25.32
N TRP A 37 2.78 -31.17 -24.09
CA TRP A 37 3.82 -31.99 -23.46
C TRP A 37 3.40 -33.45 -23.29
N ASP A 38 2.17 -33.71 -22.85
CA ASP A 38 1.65 -35.07 -22.69
C ASP A 38 1.65 -35.83 -24.03
N ASN A 39 1.27 -35.17 -25.12
CA ASN A 39 1.34 -35.74 -26.47
C ASN A 39 2.79 -36.04 -26.90
N LEU A 40 3.72 -35.12 -26.64
CA LEU A 40 5.14 -35.33 -26.93
C LEU A 40 5.74 -36.46 -26.11
N ASN A 41 5.34 -36.60 -24.85
CA ASN A 41 5.83 -37.67 -23.99
C ASN A 41 5.34 -39.04 -24.47
N LEU A 42 4.07 -39.16 -24.88
CA LEU A 42 3.52 -40.39 -25.49
C LEU A 42 4.31 -40.81 -26.74
N LEU A 43 4.62 -39.85 -27.62
CA LEU A 43 5.47 -40.09 -28.80
C LEU A 43 6.91 -40.47 -28.40
N GLY A 44 7.42 -39.90 -27.31
CA GLY A 44 8.74 -40.19 -26.75
C GLY A 44 8.86 -41.62 -26.21
N GLN A 45 7.78 -42.18 -25.66
CA GLN A 45 7.76 -43.58 -25.19
C GLN A 45 8.00 -44.57 -26.34
N MET A 46 7.53 -44.25 -27.55
CA MET A 46 7.77 -45.07 -28.75
C MET A 46 9.23 -45.00 -29.23
N SER A 47 9.99 -44.00 -28.78
CA SER A 47 11.38 -43.72 -29.18
C SER A 47 12.42 -44.11 -28.13
N GLY A 48 12.03 -44.56 -26.93
CA GLY A 48 12.95 -45.02 -25.87
C GLY A 48 13.64 -43.93 -25.03
N THR A 49 13.17 -42.68 -25.07
CA THR A 49 13.84 -41.50 -24.47
C THR A 49 13.29 -41.11 -23.08
N THR A 50 12.69 -42.04 -22.33
CA THR A 50 11.48 -41.78 -21.52
C THR A 50 11.65 -41.36 -20.04
N ALA A 51 12.77 -41.67 -19.37
CA ALA A 51 12.79 -41.67 -17.90
C ALA A 51 12.95 -40.30 -17.23
N GLU A 52 13.73 -39.37 -17.80
CA GLU A 52 14.06 -38.08 -17.15
C GLU A 52 12.97 -37.01 -17.36
N ILE A 53 12.17 -37.13 -18.42
CA ILE A 53 11.18 -36.12 -18.86
C ILE A 53 9.90 -36.17 -18.01
N GLY A 54 9.54 -37.35 -17.48
CA GLY A 54 8.35 -37.55 -16.65
C GLY A 54 8.41 -36.82 -15.30
N GLN A 55 9.57 -36.84 -14.63
CA GLN A 55 9.78 -36.17 -13.34
C GLN A 55 9.67 -34.65 -13.47
N THR A 56 10.25 -34.09 -14.55
CA THR A 56 10.18 -32.67 -14.88
C THR A 56 8.73 -32.21 -15.07
N ARG A 57 7.91 -33.05 -15.71
CA ARG A 57 6.47 -32.77 -15.93
C ARG A 57 5.69 -32.68 -14.61
N GLU A 58 5.91 -33.61 -13.70
CA GLU A 58 5.25 -33.59 -12.38
C GLU A 58 5.66 -32.36 -11.56
N ALA A 59 6.94 -32.00 -11.60
CA ALA A 59 7.45 -30.80 -10.94
C ALA A 59 6.79 -29.51 -11.49
N PHE A 60 6.67 -29.37 -12.82
CA PHE A 60 5.95 -28.24 -13.42
C PHE A 60 4.47 -28.21 -13.06
N SER A 61 3.80 -29.37 -13.02
CA SER A 61 2.39 -29.45 -12.65
C SER A 61 2.17 -29.03 -11.19
N SER A 62 3.06 -29.44 -10.28
CA SER A 62 3.02 -29.02 -8.87
C SER A 62 3.23 -27.52 -8.75
N LEU A 63 4.28 -27.00 -9.39
CA LEU A 63 4.62 -25.57 -9.37
C LEU A 63 3.49 -24.71 -9.96
N THR A 64 2.83 -25.18 -11.02
CA THR A 64 1.66 -24.51 -11.61
C THR A 64 0.54 -24.37 -10.60
N GLY A 65 0.21 -25.46 -9.88
CA GLY A 65 -0.81 -25.43 -8.82
C GLY A 65 -0.44 -24.47 -7.70
N GLU A 66 0.81 -24.48 -7.25
CA GLU A 66 1.29 -23.56 -6.21
C GLU A 66 1.24 -22.10 -6.64
N LEU A 67 1.72 -21.79 -7.85
CA LEU A 67 1.73 -20.43 -8.39
C LEU A 67 0.33 -19.85 -8.53
N LEU A 68 -0.59 -20.60 -9.16
CA LEU A 68 -1.95 -20.13 -9.40
C LEU A 68 -2.74 -19.97 -8.10
N ASN A 69 -2.54 -20.87 -7.12
CA ASN A 69 -3.15 -20.71 -5.79
C ASN A 69 -2.63 -19.45 -5.09
N ASN A 70 -1.32 -19.23 -5.10
CA ASN A 70 -0.74 -18.03 -4.49
C ASN A 70 -1.23 -16.76 -5.19
N LEU A 71 -1.30 -16.74 -6.52
CA LEU A 71 -1.82 -15.60 -7.27
C LEU A 71 -3.30 -15.33 -6.93
N ALA A 72 -4.12 -16.37 -6.84
CA ALA A 72 -5.53 -16.24 -6.49
C ALA A 72 -5.74 -15.77 -5.05
N GLU A 73 -5.00 -16.33 -4.10
CA GLU A 73 -5.07 -15.91 -2.70
C GLU A 73 -4.58 -14.48 -2.50
N ARG A 74 -3.49 -14.07 -3.17
CA ARG A 74 -2.98 -12.70 -3.08
C ARG A 74 -3.91 -11.69 -3.75
N THR A 75 -4.49 -12.05 -4.89
CA THR A 75 -5.49 -11.21 -5.56
C THR A 75 -6.73 -11.04 -4.69
N LEU A 76 -7.21 -12.11 -4.04
CA LEU A 76 -8.33 -12.05 -3.11
C LEU A 76 -7.99 -11.23 -1.86
N ALA A 77 -6.83 -11.46 -1.25
CA ALA A 77 -6.39 -10.76 -0.05
C ALA A 77 -6.25 -9.25 -0.30
N LYS A 78 -5.70 -8.85 -1.46
CA LYS A 78 -5.65 -7.44 -1.87
C LYS A 78 -7.05 -6.82 -1.89
N ARG A 79 -8.03 -7.51 -2.51
CA ARG A 79 -9.42 -7.02 -2.55
C ARG A 79 -10.10 -6.99 -1.18
N GLU A 80 -9.90 -8.01 -0.36
CA GLU A 80 -10.39 -8.03 1.02
C GLU A 80 -9.87 -6.83 1.81
N GLN A 81 -8.58 -6.53 1.66
CA GLN A 81 -7.93 -5.44 2.36
C GLN A 81 -8.44 -4.06 1.92
N GLU A 82 -8.60 -3.83 0.62
CA GLU A 82 -9.22 -2.61 0.08
C GLU A 82 -10.66 -2.42 0.60
N MET A 83 -11.46 -3.49 0.61
CA MET A 83 -12.83 -3.44 1.13
C MET A 83 -12.86 -3.17 2.64
N LYS A 84 -12.02 -3.85 3.41
CA LYS A 84 -11.85 -3.64 4.86
C LYS A 84 -11.45 -2.20 5.17
N ALA A 85 -10.51 -1.65 4.41
CA ALA A 85 -10.03 -0.28 4.57
C ALA A 85 -11.19 0.72 4.40
N LYS A 86 -11.95 0.61 3.31
CA LYS A 86 -13.11 1.46 3.02
C LYS A 86 -14.23 1.31 4.06
N SER A 87 -14.58 0.08 4.46
CA SER A 87 -15.64 -0.14 5.46
C SER A 87 -15.24 0.38 6.84
N GLN A 88 -13.98 0.19 7.24
CA GLN A 88 -13.47 0.65 8.54
C GLN A 88 -13.43 2.18 8.60
N VAL A 89 -12.92 2.84 7.57
CA VAL A 89 -12.83 4.31 7.56
C VAL A 89 -14.21 4.94 7.50
N ALA A 90 -15.13 4.39 6.70
CA ALA A 90 -16.50 4.88 6.64
C ALA A 90 -17.18 4.89 8.02
N ILE A 91 -17.04 3.81 8.81
CA ILE A 91 -17.65 3.75 10.13
C ILE A 91 -16.88 4.58 11.17
N ASP A 92 -15.55 4.55 11.18
CA ASP A 92 -14.77 5.25 12.20
C ASP A 92 -14.86 6.78 12.03
N ILE A 93 -14.90 7.29 10.78
CA ILE A 93 -15.15 8.72 10.52
C ILE A 93 -16.52 9.13 11.07
N LEU A 94 -17.55 8.31 10.83
CA LEU A 94 -18.89 8.59 11.33
C LEU A 94 -18.92 8.54 12.86
N ILE A 95 -18.35 7.53 13.52
CA ILE A 95 -18.39 7.41 14.98
C ILE A 95 -17.70 8.58 15.66
N ARG A 96 -16.59 9.07 15.10
CA ARG A 96 -15.97 10.31 15.59
C ARG A 96 -16.91 11.52 15.39
N ASN A 97 -17.60 11.60 14.25
CA ASN A 97 -18.58 12.67 13.98
C ASN A 97 -19.68 12.67 15.02
N LEU A 98 -20.20 11.48 15.36
CA LEU A 98 -21.27 11.31 16.31
C LEU A 98 -20.82 11.63 17.74
N PHE A 99 -19.61 11.20 18.13
CA PHE A 99 -19.04 11.51 19.44
C PHE A 99 -18.97 13.01 19.71
N GLU A 100 -18.48 13.80 18.75
CA GLU A 100 -18.39 15.26 18.91
C GLU A 100 -19.76 15.88 19.22
N ARG A 101 -20.85 15.36 18.62
CA ARG A 101 -22.21 15.88 18.87
C ARG A 101 -22.68 15.62 20.29
N THR A 102 -22.13 14.61 20.97
CA THR A 102 -22.43 14.32 22.38
C THR A 102 -21.87 15.41 23.30
N ALA A 103 -20.69 15.93 22.97
CA ALA A 103 -20.10 17.07 23.67
C ALA A 103 -20.87 18.36 23.34
N ASP A 104 -21.22 18.56 22.07
CA ASP A 104 -21.95 19.75 21.60
C ASP A 104 -23.28 19.91 22.34
N ILE A 105 -24.11 18.86 22.42
CA ILE A 105 -25.39 18.93 23.15
C ILE A 105 -25.18 19.17 24.65
N GLY A 106 -24.14 18.56 25.24
CA GLY A 106 -23.78 18.78 26.63
C GLY A 106 -23.46 20.24 26.90
N PHE A 107 -22.61 20.85 26.08
CA PHE A 107 -22.22 22.26 26.22
C PHE A 107 -23.41 23.20 25.99
N LEU A 108 -24.09 23.08 24.85
CA LEU A 108 -25.21 23.98 24.52
C LEU A 108 -26.34 23.88 25.54
N SER A 109 -26.53 22.72 26.20
CA SER A 109 -27.54 22.57 27.25
C SER A 109 -27.27 23.42 28.50
N THR A 110 -26.03 23.86 28.69
CA THR A 110 -25.59 24.69 29.83
C THR A 110 -25.49 26.18 29.50
N ASP A 111 -25.73 26.57 28.25
CA ASP A 111 -25.64 27.96 27.79
C ASP A 111 -26.65 28.88 28.51
N ASP A 112 -26.16 29.93 29.16
CA ASP A 112 -27.00 30.82 29.97
C ASP A 112 -28.05 31.60 29.16
N VAL A 113 -27.80 31.88 27.88
CA VAL A 113 -28.77 32.55 27.01
C VAL A 113 -29.92 31.59 26.69
N ILE A 114 -29.61 30.34 26.36
CA ILE A 114 -30.61 29.28 26.13
C ILE A 114 -31.42 29.02 27.40
N ARG A 115 -30.75 28.92 28.56
CA ARG A 115 -31.41 28.68 29.86
C ARG A 115 -32.32 29.83 30.28
N SER A 116 -31.86 31.07 30.11
CA SER A 116 -32.65 32.26 30.43
C SER A 116 -33.90 32.34 29.55
N PHE A 117 -33.76 32.05 28.26
CA PHE A 117 -34.90 32.00 27.35
C PHE A 117 -35.85 30.84 27.70
N ALA A 118 -35.35 29.65 28.05
CA ALA A 118 -36.19 28.52 28.44
C ALA A 118 -36.99 28.80 29.73
N ALA A 119 -36.40 29.53 30.68
CA ALA A 119 -37.08 29.92 31.92
C ALA A 119 -38.17 30.99 31.68
N GLN A 120 -37.93 31.93 30.77
CA GLN A 120 -38.88 32.97 30.41
C GLN A 120 -38.92 33.14 28.88
N PRO A 121 -39.71 32.30 28.18
CA PRO A 121 -39.80 32.38 26.73
C PRO A 121 -40.31 33.75 26.28
N GLY A 122 -39.59 34.37 25.36
CA GLY A 122 -39.92 35.68 24.77
C GLY A 122 -39.87 35.63 23.24
N GLU A 123 -39.53 36.75 22.62
CA GLU A 123 -39.38 36.82 21.16
C GLU A 123 -38.24 35.90 20.67
N PRO A 124 -38.50 34.93 19.77
CA PRO A 124 -37.55 33.89 19.41
C PRO A 124 -36.39 34.41 18.53
N PHE A 125 -36.53 35.59 17.93
CA PHE A 125 -35.61 36.10 16.90
C PHE A 125 -34.14 36.12 17.35
N ALA A 126 -33.86 36.61 18.56
CA ALA A 126 -32.49 36.70 19.07
C ALA A 126 -31.86 35.31 19.25
N LEU A 127 -32.63 34.35 19.79
CA LEU A 127 -32.15 32.98 19.98
C LEU A 127 -31.99 32.24 18.64
N GLN A 128 -32.90 32.48 17.68
CA GLN A 128 -32.76 31.97 16.31
C GLN A 128 -31.49 32.50 15.64
N GLN A 129 -31.13 33.79 15.81
CA GLN A 129 -29.88 34.31 15.27
C GLN A 129 -28.66 33.64 15.90
N ARG A 130 -28.69 33.37 17.21
CA ARG A 130 -27.62 32.61 17.90
C ARG A 130 -27.51 31.20 17.34
N PHE A 131 -28.62 30.50 17.13
CA PHE A 131 -28.62 29.17 16.50
C PHE A 131 -28.09 29.22 15.06
N ARG A 132 -28.47 30.24 14.26
CA ARG A 132 -27.91 30.42 12.90
C ARG A 132 -26.39 30.58 12.95
N GLU A 133 -25.90 31.40 13.87
CA GLU A 133 -24.47 31.67 14.03
C GLU A 133 -23.68 30.43 14.46
N TYR A 134 -24.29 29.57 15.28
CA TYR A 134 -23.74 28.27 15.66
C TYR A 134 -23.70 27.29 14.46
N VAL A 135 -24.83 27.11 13.77
CA VAL A 135 -24.93 26.19 12.61
C VAL A 135 -24.06 26.63 11.44
N ARG A 136 -23.77 27.94 11.29
CA ARG A 136 -22.78 28.42 10.32
C ARG A 136 -21.35 27.97 10.61
N LYS A 137 -20.99 27.77 11.89
CA LYS A 137 -19.69 27.22 12.30
C LYS A 137 -19.68 25.69 12.25
N TYR A 138 -20.82 25.07 12.57
CA TYR A 138 -21.01 23.63 12.59
C TYR A 138 -22.08 23.21 11.58
N SER A 139 -21.70 23.19 10.29
CA SER A 139 -22.59 22.87 9.16
C SER A 139 -23.18 21.46 9.17
N VAL A 140 -22.72 20.61 10.10
CA VAL A 140 -23.27 19.27 10.41
C VAL A 140 -24.74 19.29 10.82
N TYR A 141 -25.22 20.41 11.35
CA TYR A 141 -26.58 20.52 11.85
C TYR A 141 -27.52 21.04 10.78
N GLU A 142 -28.68 20.41 10.72
CA GLU A 142 -29.80 20.90 9.92
C GLU A 142 -30.64 21.88 10.72
N ASP A 143 -30.83 21.59 12.00
CA ASP A 143 -31.76 22.30 12.85
C ASP A 143 -31.34 22.24 14.32
N VAL A 144 -31.74 23.27 15.06
CA VAL A 144 -31.57 23.38 16.51
C VAL A 144 -32.93 23.76 17.08
N VAL A 145 -33.44 22.93 17.98
CA VAL A 145 -34.81 23.04 18.49
C VAL A 145 -34.79 23.10 20.01
N LEU A 146 -35.45 24.10 20.57
CA LEU A 146 -35.71 24.21 22.00
C LEU A 146 -37.19 23.91 22.26
N LEU A 147 -37.45 22.93 23.11
CA LEU A 147 -38.78 22.46 23.51
C LEU A 147 -39.08 22.80 24.96
N SER A 148 -40.34 23.06 25.28
CA SER A 148 -40.82 23.10 26.66
C SER A 148 -40.82 21.71 27.30
N PRO A 149 -40.96 21.59 28.64
CA PRO A 149 -41.09 20.29 29.30
C PRO A 149 -42.31 19.47 28.84
N GLN A 150 -43.31 20.14 28.26
CA GLN A 150 -44.51 19.53 27.68
C GLN A 150 -44.31 19.12 26.20
N GLY A 151 -43.16 19.45 25.61
CA GLY A 151 -42.80 19.15 24.23
C GLY A 151 -43.25 20.21 23.22
N GLU A 152 -43.70 21.39 23.65
CA GLU A 152 -44.05 22.49 22.74
C GLU A 152 -42.78 23.12 22.17
N ILE A 153 -42.78 23.47 20.88
CA ILE A 153 -41.62 24.12 20.26
C ILE A 153 -41.57 25.59 20.71
N LEU A 154 -40.56 25.92 21.51
CA LEU A 154 -40.29 27.29 21.95
C LEU A 154 -39.53 28.07 20.87
N VAL A 155 -38.48 27.46 20.33
CA VAL A 155 -37.65 28.03 19.25
C VAL A 155 -37.16 26.92 18.34
N ARG A 156 -37.12 27.21 17.04
CA ARG A 156 -36.58 26.33 16.00
C ARG A 156 -35.82 27.15 14.96
N LEU A 157 -34.78 26.57 14.36
CA LEU A 157 -34.00 27.19 13.29
C LEU A 157 -34.65 26.97 11.91
N GLY A 158 -35.10 25.74 11.66
CA GLY A 158 -35.75 25.32 10.43
C GLY A 158 -37.07 26.05 10.16
N PRO A 159 -37.58 25.99 8.91
CA PRO A 159 -38.87 26.58 8.57
C PRO A 159 -39.99 25.98 9.42
N ASP A 160 -41.01 26.81 9.70
CA ASP A 160 -42.14 26.38 10.52
C ASP A 160 -42.93 25.28 9.78
N ALA A 161 -42.80 24.04 10.24
CA ALA A 161 -43.36 22.85 9.61
C ALA A 161 -44.84 22.62 9.98
N GLY A 162 -45.45 23.54 10.74
CA GLY A 162 -46.86 23.45 11.19
C GLY A 162 -47.08 22.55 12.40
N ASN A 163 -46.04 21.83 12.88
CA ASN A 163 -46.07 21.10 14.13
C ASN A 163 -45.67 22.03 15.28
N THR A 164 -46.57 22.23 16.24
CA THR A 164 -46.33 23.10 17.41
C THR A 164 -45.86 22.34 18.65
N SER A 165 -45.97 21.00 18.65
CA SER A 165 -45.50 20.16 19.75
C SER A 165 -44.98 18.81 19.25
N ILE A 166 -43.98 18.28 19.96
CA ILE A 166 -43.30 17.02 19.70
C ILE A 166 -43.52 16.09 20.88
N ARG A 167 -44.09 14.91 20.62
CA ARG A 167 -44.40 13.88 21.62
C ARG A 167 -43.61 12.59 21.45
N ASP A 168 -42.56 12.66 20.65
CA ASP A 168 -41.68 11.54 20.35
C ASP A 168 -41.00 10.99 21.61
N SER A 169 -40.61 9.71 21.60
CA SER A 169 -40.03 9.04 22.77
C SER A 169 -38.75 9.70 23.29
N TRP A 170 -37.93 10.21 22.37
CA TRP A 170 -36.65 10.85 22.71
C TRP A 170 -36.83 12.12 23.54
N VAL A 171 -37.95 12.84 23.41
CA VAL A 171 -38.25 14.03 24.24
C VAL A 171 -38.44 13.60 25.70
N ARG A 172 -39.25 12.57 25.92
CA ARG A 172 -39.51 12.03 27.27
C ARG A 172 -38.25 11.44 27.91
N GLU A 173 -37.43 10.78 27.10
CA GLU A 173 -36.16 10.25 27.52
C GLU A 173 -35.20 11.37 27.92
N ALA A 174 -35.07 12.43 27.13
CA ALA A 174 -34.19 13.57 27.42
C ALA A 174 -34.56 14.27 28.74
N LEU A 175 -35.84 14.33 29.08
CA LEU A 175 -36.32 14.88 30.36
C LEU A 175 -35.90 14.02 31.56
N THR A 176 -35.90 12.69 31.42
CA THR A 176 -35.76 11.77 32.57
C THR A 176 -34.42 11.04 32.65
N THR A 177 -33.60 11.10 31.60
CA THR A 177 -32.33 10.36 31.49
C THR A 177 -31.37 10.68 32.64
N GLN A 178 -30.62 9.67 33.07
CA GLN A 178 -29.49 9.83 34.00
C GLN A 178 -28.14 9.91 33.25
N ALA A 179 -28.15 9.67 31.93
CA ALA A 179 -26.98 9.84 31.09
C ALA A 179 -26.71 11.33 30.81
N ALA A 180 -25.57 11.63 30.20
CA ALA A 180 -25.18 12.99 29.82
C ALA A 180 -25.95 13.54 28.61
N TYR A 181 -26.56 12.66 27.80
CA TYR A 181 -27.33 13.02 26.60
C TYR A 181 -28.28 11.87 26.21
N VAL A 182 -29.18 12.14 25.26
CA VAL A 182 -29.98 11.15 24.52
C VAL A 182 -29.57 11.20 23.06
N GLU A 183 -29.25 10.04 22.49
CA GLU A 183 -28.96 9.86 21.07
C GLU A 183 -30.06 9.00 20.45
N ALA A 184 -30.81 9.58 19.50
CA ALA A 184 -31.96 8.92 18.88
C ALA A 184 -31.84 8.91 17.35
N TYR A 185 -31.86 7.72 16.76
CA TYR A 185 -32.03 7.52 15.32
C TYR A 185 -33.42 6.92 15.04
N ALA A 186 -34.42 7.78 14.91
CA ALA A 186 -35.82 7.38 14.85
C ALA A 186 -36.64 8.30 13.93
N HIS A 187 -37.82 7.85 13.53
CA HIS A 187 -38.81 8.75 12.93
C HIS A 187 -39.17 9.84 13.93
N SER A 188 -39.25 11.09 13.48
CA SER A 188 -39.58 12.23 14.34
C SER A 188 -40.59 13.14 13.68
N ALA A 189 -41.52 13.65 14.48
CA ALA A 189 -42.47 14.67 14.04
C ALA A 189 -41.79 16.00 13.64
N LEU A 190 -40.51 16.20 13.96
CA LEU A 190 -39.74 17.35 13.46
C LEU A 190 -39.51 17.33 11.94
N PHE A 191 -39.47 16.12 11.35
CA PHE A 191 -39.23 15.87 9.91
C PHE A 191 -40.15 14.74 9.42
N PRO A 192 -41.46 14.99 9.31
CA PRO A 192 -42.47 13.96 9.03
C PRO A 192 -42.28 13.27 7.66
N GLU A 193 -41.63 13.94 6.71
CA GLU A 193 -41.32 13.42 5.39
C GLU A 193 -40.21 12.37 5.39
N ARG A 194 -39.49 12.19 6.50
CA ARG A 194 -38.31 11.32 6.60
C ARG A 194 -38.60 10.04 7.38
N PRO A 195 -38.04 8.90 6.96
CA PRO A 195 -38.22 7.65 7.68
C PRO A 195 -37.52 7.67 9.05
N ARG A 196 -36.33 8.26 9.15
CA ARG A 196 -35.56 8.41 10.39
C ARG A 196 -34.74 9.71 10.36
N SER A 197 -34.52 10.29 11.53
CA SER A 197 -33.65 11.44 11.78
C SER A 197 -32.71 11.12 12.93
N LEU A 198 -31.47 11.61 12.87
CA LEU A 198 -30.51 11.49 13.95
C LEU A 198 -30.56 12.77 14.81
N ILE A 199 -30.95 12.60 16.07
CA ILE A 199 -31.22 13.69 17.01
C ILE A 199 -30.43 13.45 18.29
N TYR A 200 -29.66 14.46 18.70
CA TYR A 200 -29.04 14.53 20.02
C TYR A 200 -29.86 15.48 20.88
N ALA A 201 -30.31 15.03 22.05
CA ALA A 201 -31.17 15.82 22.92
C ALA A 201 -30.72 15.75 24.38
N TYR A 202 -30.89 16.86 25.09
CA TYR A 202 -30.70 16.90 26.53
C TYR A 202 -31.58 17.94 27.20
N ARG A 203 -31.90 17.71 28.48
CA ARG A 203 -32.69 18.65 29.27
C ARG A 203 -31.91 19.93 29.57
N ILE A 204 -32.61 21.04 29.55
CA ILE A 204 -32.14 22.33 30.06
C ILE A 204 -32.59 22.46 31.50
N THR A 205 -31.69 22.81 32.42
CA THR A 205 -32.03 22.96 33.84
C THR A 205 -31.73 24.36 34.38
N ALA A 206 -32.59 24.86 35.26
CA ALA A 206 -32.32 26.05 36.05
C ALA A 206 -31.16 25.80 37.04
N PRO A 207 -30.52 26.86 37.58
CA PRO A 207 -29.50 26.68 38.64
C PRO A 207 -30.04 25.97 39.88
N SER A 208 -31.36 26.05 40.11
CA SER A 208 -32.08 25.32 41.16
C SER A 208 -32.24 23.81 40.90
N GLY A 209 -31.90 23.34 39.70
CA GLY A 209 -32.06 21.94 39.27
C GLY A 209 -33.40 21.61 38.60
N GLU A 210 -34.33 22.57 38.50
CA GLU A 210 -35.61 22.40 37.80
C GLU A 210 -35.41 22.26 36.29
N THR A 211 -36.11 21.33 35.64
CA THR A 211 -36.05 21.16 34.18
C THR A 211 -36.91 22.21 33.48
N LEU A 212 -36.26 23.06 32.70
CA LEU A 212 -36.88 24.17 31.94
C LEU A 212 -37.32 23.76 30.54
N GLY A 213 -36.77 22.68 29.98
CA GLY A 213 -37.07 22.25 28.62
C GLY A 213 -36.12 21.18 28.11
N VAL A 214 -36.18 20.91 26.80
CA VAL A 214 -35.28 20.01 26.08
C VAL A 214 -34.68 20.74 24.89
N LEU A 215 -33.36 20.75 24.78
CA LEU A 215 -32.66 21.16 23.57
C LEU A 215 -32.40 19.94 22.70
N ALA A 216 -32.59 20.08 21.38
CA ALA A 216 -32.35 19.05 20.39
C ALA A 216 -31.51 19.58 19.22
N LEU A 217 -30.46 18.85 18.87
CA LEU A 217 -29.61 19.09 17.70
C LEU A 217 -29.92 18.04 16.64
N CYS A 218 -30.37 18.49 15.47
CA CYS A 218 -30.78 17.61 14.37
C CYS A 218 -29.64 17.50 13.35
N PHE A 219 -29.12 16.30 13.14
CA PHE A 219 -27.92 16.05 12.34
C PHE A 219 -28.26 15.81 10.86
N ARG A 220 -27.47 16.38 9.94
CA ARG A 220 -27.56 16.16 8.48
C ARG A 220 -26.98 14.79 8.08
N PHE A 221 -27.59 13.73 8.59
CA PHE A 221 -27.07 12.37 8.43
C PHE A 221 -26.87 11.97 6.96
N ALA A 222 -27.84 12.25 6.08
CA ALA A 222 -27.76 11.87 4.67
C ALA A 222 -26.63 12.60 3.92
N ASP A 223 -26.50 13.91 4.16
CA ASP A 223 -25.46 14.75 3.54
C ASP A 223 -24.07 14.29 4.01
N GLU A 224 -23.95 13.95 5.30
CA GLU A 224 -22.71 13.43 5.85
C GLU A 224 -22.28 12.13 5.21
N MET A 225 -23.22 11.19 5.09
CA MET A 225 -22.92 9.92 4.46
C MET A 225 -22.54 10.07 2.99
N GLN A 226 -23.18 10.98 2.26
CA GLN A 226 -22.81 11.26 0.88
C GLN A 226 -21.39 11.80 0.77
N ARG A 227 -20.96 12.70 1.68
CA ARG A 227 -19.58 13.21 1.71
C ARG A 227 -18.56 12.10 2.00
N ILE A 228 -18.79 11.33 3.08
CA ILE A 228 -17.92 10.22 3.47
C ILE A 228 -17.78 9.21 2.33
N PHE A 229 -18.88 8.85 1.66
CA PHE A 229 -18.83 7.91 0.55
C PHE A 229 -18.12 8.47 -0.68
N ALA A 230 -18.33 9.75 -1.01
CA ALA A 230 -17.65 10.39 -2.13
C ALA A 230 -16.13 10.49 -1.93
N GLU A 231 -15.66 10.68 -0.70
CA GLU A 231 -14.22 10.70 -0.36
C GLU A 231 -13.57 9.32 -0.46
N LEU A 232 -14.34 8.25 -0.20
CA LEU A 232 -13.84 6.86 -0.19
C LEU A 232 -14.00 6.13 -1.53
N SER A 233 -14.86 6.62 -2.42
CA SER A 233 -15.07 6.09 -3.76
C SER A 233 -14.19 6.77 -4.80
N GLN A 234 -13.65 6.00 -5.74
CA GLN A 234 -12.97 6.53 -6.93
C GLN A 234 -13.96 6.65 -8.10
N ALA A 235 -13.60 7.43 -9.13
CA ALA A 235 -14.33 7.39 -10.40
C ALA A 235 -14.30 5.95 -10.96
N ASP A 236 -15.47 5.43 -11.32
CA ASP A 236 -15.69 4.04 -11.79
C ASP A 236 -15.42 2.91 -10.77
N ASP A 237 -15.42 3.19 -9.46
CA ASP A 237 -15.35 2.15 -8.44
C ASP A 237 -16.63 1.28 -8.44
N PRO A 238 -16.56 -0.04 -8.73
CA PRO A 238 -17.72 -0.92 -8.73
C PRO A 238 -18.23 -1.26 -7.33
N GLY A 239 -17.48 -0.90 -6.28
CA GLY A 239 -17.84 -1.13 -4.89
C GLY A 239 -18.91 -0.15 -4.39
N VAL A 240 -19.92 -0.69 -3.70
CA VAL A 240 -20.93 0.10 -2.98
C VAL A 240 -20.57 0.14 -1.50
N ILE A 241 -20.49 1.34 -0.93
CA ILE A 241 -20.27 1.58 0.49
C ILE A 241 -21.63 1.82 1.15
N ALA A 242 -21.87 1.18 2.28
CA ALA A 242 -23.13 1.28 3.01
C ALA A 242 -22.91 1.25 4.52
N LEU A 243 -23.95 1.61 5.28
CA LEU A 243 -24.00 1.46 6.72
C LEU A 243 -25.13 0.52 7.11
N LEU A 244 -24.84 -0.35 8.07
CA LEU A 244 -25.82 -1.23 8.71
C LEU A 244 -26.11 -0.73 10.13
N ASP A 245 -27.37 -0.75 10.53
CA ASP A 245 -27.73 -0.57 11.94
C ASP A 245 -27.48 -1.86 12.76
N GLY A 246 -27.71 -1.79 14.08
CA GLY A 246 -27.52 -2.93 14.99
C GLY A 246 -28.43 -4.14 14.71
N LYS A 247 -29.42 -4.00 13.81
CA LYS A 247 -30.28 -5.09 13.35
C LYS A 247 -29.88 -5.62 11.97
N GLY A 248 -28.82 -5.08 11.37
CA GLY A 248 -28.37 -5.45 10.03
C GLY A 248 -29.18 -4.77 8.91
N GLN A 249 -29.95 -3.71 9.18
CA GLN A 249 -30.66 -2.97 8.14
C GLN A 249 -29.76 -1.89 7.53
N VAL A 250 -29.79 -1.75 6.21
CA VAL A 250 -29.07 -0.69 5.49
C VAL A 250 -29.71 0.66 5.81
N ILE A 251 -28.94 1.56 6.45
CA ILE A 251 -29.40 2.90 6.84
C ILE A 251 -28.81 4.02 5.96
N ALA A 252 -27.69 3.75 5.28
CA ALA A 252 -27.10 4.63 4.28
C ALA A 252 -26.42 3.78 3.20
N SER A 253 -26.39 4.27 1.96
CA SER A 253 -25.74 3.62 0.82
C SER A 253 -25.24 4.66 -0.18
N SER A 254 -24.04 4.43 -0.74
CA SER A 254 -23.45 5.21 -1.82
C SER A 254 -24.19 5.02 -3.14
N ASP A 255 -24.79 3.84 -3.34
CA ASP A 255 -25.69 3.54 -4.45
C ASP A 255 -26.96 2.88 -3.93
N ARG A 256 -28.03 3.68 -3.83
CA ARG A 256 -29.34 3.23 -3.32
C ARG A 256 -30.10 2.33 -4.31
N TRP A 257 -29.70 2.29 -5.58
CA TRP A 257 -30.32 1.43 -6.58
C TRP A 257 -29.76 0.01 -6.49
N GLN A 258 -28.45 -0.09 -6.26
CA GLN A 258 -27.78 -1.37 -6.10
C GLN A 258 -27.99 -1.95 -4.71
N ILE A 259 -27.95 -1.11 -3.66
CA ILE A 259 -28.19 -1.49 -2.27
C ILE A 259 -29.20 -0.51 -1.65
N PRO A 260 -30.50 -0.84 -1.65
CA PRO A 260 -31.54 0.04 -1.17
C PRO A 260 -31.54 0.17 0.36
N LEU A 261 -31.97 1.34 0.84
CA LEU A 261 -32.20 1.58 2.25
C LEU A 261 -33.28 0.63 2.79
N GLY A 262 -33.09 0.14 4.01
CA GLY A 262 -33.97 -0.84 4.66
C GLY A 262 -33.73 -2.30 4.27
N ALA A 263 -32.81 -2.58 3.32
CA ALA A 263 -32.42 -3.95 3.02
C ALA A 263 -31.79 -4.63 4.25
N GLU A 264 -32.13 -5.89 4.50
CA GLU A 264 -31.59 -6.67 5.62
C GLU A 264 -30.40 -7.51 5.18
N LEU A 265 -29.25 -7.28 5.80
CA LEU A 265 -27.98 -7.95 5.53
C LEU A 265 -27.34 -8.40 6.85
N ASN A 266 -27.42 -9.70 7.12
CA ASN A 266 -26.80 -10.31 8.29
C ASN A 266 -25.43 -10.87 7.93
N LEU A 267 -24.40 -10.07 8.18
CA LEU A 267 -23.01 -10.41 7.91
C LEU A 267 -22.19 -10.47 9.21
N PRO A 268 -21.25 -11.43 9.34
CA PRO A 268 -20.23 -11.38 10.36
C PRO A 268 -19.33 -10.15 10.13
N SER A 269 -18.84 -9.58 11.23
CA SER A 269 -17.91 -8.46 11.18
C SER A 269 -16.47 -8.95 10.96
N ASN A 270 -15.67 -8.12 10.30
CA ASN A 270 -14.26 -8.31 10.02
C ASN A 270 -13.92 -9.60 9.25
N GLN A 271 -14.83 -10.05 8.38
CA GLN A 271 -14.63 -11.23 7.54
C GLN A 271 -15.21 -11.00 6.14
N LEU A 272 -14.42 -11.33 5.12
CA LEU A 272 -14.92 -11.34 3.74
C LEU A 272 -15.94 -12.47 3.56
N GLN A 273 -17.11 -12.11 3.01
CA GLN A 273 -18.19 -13.04 2.72
C GLN A 273 -18.60 -12.93 1.25
N ARG A 274 -18.91 -14.07 0.64
CA ARG A 274 -19.59 -14.10 -0.64
C ARG A 274 -21.08 -14.31 -0.40
N LEU A 275 -21.91 -13.43 -0.94
CA LEU A 275 -23.36 -13.52 -0.81
C LEU A 275 -24.08 -13.26 -2.12
N ARG A 276 -25.36 -13.65 -2.19
CA ARG A 276 -26.25 -13.28 -3.29
C ARG A 276 -27.24 -12.24 -2.80
N PHE A 277 -27.30 -11.10 -3.48
CA PHE A 277 -28.22 -10.01 -3.17
C PHE A 277 -28.83 -9.47 -4.46
N ALA A 278 -30.14 -9.22 -4.46
CA ALA A 278 -30.89 -8.73 -5.63
C ALA A 278 -30.56 -9.49 -6.94
N GLY A 279 -30.40 -10.82 -6.85
CA GLY A 279 -30.10 -11.68 -8.00
C GLY A 279 -28.63 -11.74 -8.43
N ARG A 280 -27.74 -10.89 -7.90
CA ARG A 280 -26.29 -10.83 -8.24
C ARG A 280 -25.42 -11.39 -7.11
N SER A 281 -24.20 -11.85 -7.45
CA SER A 281 -23.20 -12.26 -6.45
C SER A 281 -22.31 -11.08 -6.07
N TYR A 282 -22.09 -10.91 -4.76
CA TYR A 282 -21.23 -9.89 -4.17
C TYR A 282 -20.17 -10.54 -3.28
N LEU A 283 -18.99 -9.93 -3.26
CA LEU A 283 -18.13 -9.94 -2.08
C LEU A 283 -18.64 -8.85 -1.13
N ALA A 284 -18.68 -9.14 0.16
CA ALA A 284 -19.12 -8.20 1.19
C ALA A 284 -18.16 -8.25 2.37
N PHE A 285 -17.81 -7.08 2.90
CA PHE A 285 -17.00 -6.94 4.10
C PHE A 285 -17.65 -5.93 5.03
N ALA A 286 -17.98 -6.36 6.25
CA ALA A 286 -18.55 -5.50 7.28
C ALA A 286 -17.51 -5.21 8.37
N SER A 287 -17.41 -3.96 8.83
CA SER A 287 -16.50 -3.53 9.90
C SER A 287 -17.28 -2.96 11.08
N ASP A 288 -16.93 -3.42 12.27
CA ASP A 288 -17.32 -2.75 13.51
C ASP A 288 -16.42 -1.53 13.72
N THR A 289 -16.94 -0.52 14.42
CA THR A 289 -16.08 0.60 14.84
C THR A 289 -15.07 0.13 15.88
N LYS A 290 -13.89 0.76 15.86
CA LYS A 290 -12.92 0.65 16.97
C LYS A 290 -13.31 1.53 18.17
N GLY A 291 -14.33 2.36 18.00
CA GLY A 291 -14.72 3.38 18.97
C GLY A 291 -13.79 4.59 18.96
N TYR A 292 -14.19 5.63 19.67
CA TYR A 292 -13.41 6.84 19.86
C TYR A 292 -13.61 7.37 21.27
N GLN A 293 -12.54 7.53 22.06
CA GLN A 293 -12.62 7.98 23.46
C GLN A 293 -13.67 7.21 24.30
N ALA A 294 -13.68 5.88 24.19
CA ALA A 294 -14.64 4.95 24.80
C ALA A 294 -16.09 5.02 24.27
N TYR A 295 -16.40 5.89 23.33
CA TYR A 295 -17.69 5.91 22.63
C TYR A 295 -17.70 4.93 21.45
N MET A 296 -18.65 3.98 21.48
CA MET A 296 -18.81 2.91 20.47
C MET A 296 -19.95 3.19 19.47
N GLY A 297 -20.65 4.30 19.61
CA GLY A 297 -21.80 4.63 18.77
C GLY A 297 -23.04 3.76 18.97
N PRO A 298 -24.04 3.92 18.08
CA PRO A 298 -25.33 3.23 18.18
C PRO A 298 -25.32 1.73 17.82
N GLY A 299 -24.13 1.11 17.73
CA GLY A 299 -23.95 -0.27 17.23
C GLY A 299 -24.06 -0.39 15.71
N TRP A 300 -23.71 0.68 14.98
CA TRP A 300 -23.67 0.68 13.52
C TRP A 300 -22.38 0.09 12.97
N ARG A 301 -22.44 -0.39 11.74
CA ARG A 301 -21.32 -1.03 11.06
C ARG A 301 -21.12 -0.48 9.66
N GLY A 302 -19.87 -0.34 9.27
CA GLY A 302 -19.47 -0.04 7.89
C GLY A 302 -19.61 -1.29 7.02
N LEU A 303 -20.07 -1.14 5.79
CA LEU A 303 -20.20 -2.24 4.83
C LEU A 303 -19.66 -1.79 3.48
N VAL A 304 -18.88 -2.66 2.85
CA VAL A 304 -18.54 -2.55 1.43
C VAL A 304 -19.01 -3.81 0.73
N MET A 305 -19.69 -3.63 -0.40
CA MET A 305 -20.17 -4.71 -1.26
C MET A 305 -19.68 -4.50 -2.68
N MET A 306 -18.97 -5.49 -3.22
CA MET A 306 -18.38 -5.44 -4.56
C MET A 306 -18.95 -6.55 -5.42
N PRO A 307 -19.50 -6.25 -6.62
CA PRO A 307 -19.96 -7.27 -7.55
C PRO A 307 -18.81 -8.22 -7.90
N VAL A 308 -19.00 -9.53 -7.72
CA VAL A 308 -17.93 -10.52 -7.98
C VAL A 308 -17.44 -10.45 -9.43
N ALA A 309 -18.33 -10.11 -10.37
CA ALA A 309 -17.99 -10.00 -11.78
C ALA A 309 -16.96 -8.90 -12.09
N GLN A 310 -16.92 -7.83 -11.28
CA GLN A 310 -16.03 -6.67 -11.46
C GLN A 310 -14.93 -6.62 -10.40
N ALA A 311 -14.96 -7.53 -9.42
CA ALA A 311 -14.07 -7.47 -8.26
C ALA A 311 -12.58 -7.69 -8.59
N PHE A 312 -12.27 -8.33 -9.71
CA PHE A 312 -10.89 -8.67 -10.09
C PHE A 312 -10.53 -8.22 -11.51
N GLU A 313 -11.28 -7.26 -12.06
CA GLU A 313 -10.89 -6.63 -13.31
C GLU A 313 -9.55 -5.91 -13.13
N ALA A 314 -8.67 -6.01 -14.12
CA ALA A 314 -7.31 -5.50 -14.03
C ALA A 314 -7.32 -3.97 -13.97
N GLN A 315 -7.14 -3.42 -12.77
CA GLN A 315 -6.69 -2.05 -12.62
C GLN A 315 -5.23 -2.01 -13.05
N THR A 316 -4.91 -1.20 -14.05
CA THR A 316 -3.53 -0.93 -14.48
C THR A 316 -2.88 -0.10 -13.38
N ASP A 317 -2.42 -0.77 -12.32
CA ASP A 317 -1.68 -0.11 -11.23
C ASP A 317 -0.29 0.26 -11.76
N ASN A 318 -0.18 1.45 -12.37
CA ASN A 318 1.09 2.09 -12.74
C ASN A 318 1.94 2.48 -11.51
N GLN A 319 1.64 1.95 -10.32
CA GLN A 319 2.34 2.27 -9.07
C GLN A 319 3.81 1.82 -9.08
N LEU A 320 4.14 0.83 -9.92
CA LEU A 320 5.50 0.30 -10.06
C LEU A 320 6.29 0.94 -11.21
N ASP A 321 5.65 1.77 -12.03
CA ASP A 321 6.31 2.45 -13.14
C ASP A 321 7.31 3.49 -12.63
N GLY A 322 8.51 3.52 -13.23
CA GLY A 322 9.57 4.46 -12.85
C GLY A 322 10.37 4.06 -11.59
N ILE A 323 10.07 2.93 -10.94
CA ILE A 323 10.85 2.45 -9.80
C ILE A 323 12.16 1.80 -10.27
N ALA A 324 13.26 2.13 -9.61
CA ALA A 324 14.56 1.52 -9.90
C ALA A 324 14.50 -0.03 -9.73
N PRO A 325 14.92 -0.81 -10.74
CA PRO A 325 14.87 -2.28 -10.67
C PRO A 325 15.57 -2.87 -9.44
N SER A 326 16.63 -2.21 -8.95
CA SER A 326 17.36 -2.62 -7.74
C SER A 326 16.51 -2.56 -6.47
N LEU A 327 15.58 -1.60 -6.37
CA LEU A 327 14.68 -1.49 -5.22
C LEU A 327 13.66 -2.61 -5.22
N VAL A 328 13.07 -2.90 -6.39
CA VAL A 328 12.12 -4.00 -6.56
C VAL A 328 12.79 -5.34 -6.24
N ALA A 329 13.97 -5.60 -6.81
CA ALA A 329 14.73 -6.81 -6.54
C ALA A 329 15.10 -6.95 -5.04
N SER A 330 15.55 -5.87 -4.41
CA SER A 330 15.86 -5.85 -2.98
C SER A 330 14.62 -6.13 -2.12
N ALA A 331 13.47 -5.50 -2.42
CA ALA A 331 12.20 -5.73 -1.73
C ALA A 331 11.73 -7.19 -1.83
N ILE A 332 11.89 -7.81 -3.01
CA ILE A 332 11.56 -9.23 -3.22
C ILE A 332 12.45 -10.13 -2.37
N SER A 333 13.74 -9.81 -2.25
CA SER A 333 14.70 -10.59 -1.47
C SER A 333 14.62 -10.40 0.04
N GLY A 334 14.03 -9.29 0.50
CA GLY A 334 14.02 -8.82 1.90
C GLY A 334 13.16 -9.63 2.88
N GLY A 335 12.40 -10.62 2.41
CA GLY A 335 11.68 -11.59 3.25
C GLY A 335 10.38 -11.08 3.88
N ARG A 336 10.24 -9.78 4.16
CA ARG A 336 9.07 -9.28 4.90
C ARG A 336 7.77 -9.28 4.09
N ALA A 337 7.81 -8.75 2.86
CA ALA A 337 6.68 -8.81 1.94
C ALA A 337 6.52 -10.18 1.26
N PHE A 338 7.60 -10.96 1.21
CA PHE A 338 7.68 -12.21 0.46
C PHE A 338 8.11 -13.37 1.38
N PRO A 339 7.14 -14.11 1.96
CA PRO A 339 7.41 -15.35 2.68
C PRO A 339 8.31 -16.32 1.90
N GLU A 340 9.04 -17.17 2.63
CA GLU A 340 9.97 -18.14 2.06
C GLU A 340 9.35 -19.01 0.95
N ALA A 341 8.09 -19.44 1.14
CA ALA A 341 7.35 -20.20 0.13
C ALA A 341 7.22 -19.46 -1.21
N LEU A 342 7.00 -18.14 -1.19
CA LEU A 342 6.92 -17.31 -2.41
C LEU A 342 8.30 -17.06 -3.03
N GLN A 343 9.35 -16.97 -2.21
CA GLN A 343 10.73 -16.87 -2.71
C GLN A 343 11.27 -18.17 -3.31
N ALA A 344 10.69 -19.31 -2.90
CA ALA A 344 11.06 -20.62 -3.42
C ALA A 344 10.60 -20.83 -4.87
N ILE A 345 9.43 -20.29 -5.26
CA ILE A 345 8.83 -20.47 -6.58
C ILE A 345 9.80 -20.11 -7.73
N PRO A 346 10.41 -18.91 -7.78
CA PRO A 346 11.39 -18.58 -8.83
C PRO A 346 12.61 -19.51 -8.83
N ARG A 347 13.09 -19.91 -7.64
CA ARG A 347 14.27 -20.80 -7.51
C ARG A 347 13.97 -22.21 -8.01
N GLN A 348 12.79 -22.73 -7.67
CA GLN A 348 12.31 -24.03 -8.14
C GLN A 348 12.07 -24.03 -9.66
N ALA A 349 11.44 -22.97 -10.19
CA ALA A 349 11.26 -22.80 -11.64
C ALA A 349 12.61 -22.84 -12.38
N ALA A 350 13.61 -22.12 -11.88
CA ALA A 350 14.95 -22.11 -12.44
C ALA A 350 15.64 -23.48 -12.33
N ALA A 351 15.45 -24.21 -11.23
CA ALA A 351 15.98 -25.56 -11.06
C ALA A 351 15.38 -26.54 -12.08
N ILE A 352 14.05 -26.62 -12.15
CA ILE A 352 13.32 -27.49 -13.09
C ILE A 352 13.72 -27.18 -14.54
N GLN A 353 13.87 -25.88 -14.87
CA GLN A 353 14.31 -25.46 -16.20
C GLN A 353 15.73 -25.98 -16.50
N ARG A 354 16.68 -25.84 -15.57
CA ARG A 354 18.05 -26.34 -15.79
C ARG A 354 18.09 -27.85 -15.99
N ASP A 355 17.28 -28.59 -15.23
CA ASP A 355 17.19 -30.04 -15.35
C ASP A 355 16.62 -30.44 -16.71
N LEU A 356 15.57 -29.74 -17.16
CA LEU A 356 15.00 -29.95 -18.48
C LEU A 356 15.99 -29.64 -19.60
N SER A 357 16.62 -28.47 -19.57
CA SER A 357 17.60 -28.07 -20.58
C SER A 357 18.73 -29.09 -20.67
N ARG A 358 19.21 -29.60 -19.53
CA ARG A 358 20.24 -30.65 -19.48
C ARG A 358 19.74 -31.97 -20.07
N ALA A 359 18.53 -32.42 -19.71
CA ALA A 359 17.96 -33.66 -20.24
C ALA A 359 17.77 -33.62 -21.76
N VAL A 360 17.23 -32.51 -22.29
CA VAL A 360 17.06 -32.30 -23.74
C VAL A 360 18.40 -32.25 -24.46
N TRP A 361 19.37 -31.52 -23.89
CA TRP A 361 20.70 -31.37 -24.45
C TRP A 361 21.42 -32.72 -24.51
N ASN A 362 21.43 -33.48 -23.41
CA ASN A 362 21.99 -34.84 -23.34
C ASN A 362 21.31 -35.80 -24.32
N GLY A 363 19.97 -35.73 -24.42
CA GLY A 363 19.21 -36.51 -25.40
C GLY A 363 19.64 -36.22 -26.83
N THR A 364 19.88 -34.94 -27.15
CA THR A 364 20.25 -34.50 -28.50
C THR A 364 21.68 -34.87 -28.84
N VAL A 365 22.63 -34.76 -27.89
CA VAL A 365 24.00 -35.26 -28.06
C VAL A 365 24.00 -36.76 -28.36
N ARG A 366 23.29 -37.58 -27.57
CA ARG A 366 23.22 -39.04 -27.77
C ARG A 366 22.67 -39.44 -29.14
N GLN A 367 21.65 -38.73 -29.62
CA GLN A 367 21.05 -38.98 -30.95
C GLN A 367 21.96 -38.55 -32.11
N SER A 368 22.81 -37.56 -31.89
CA SER A 368 23.72 -37.02 -32.91
C SER A 368 24.96 -37.89 -33.12
N VAL A 369 25.43 -38.55 -32.05
CA VAL A 369 26.57 -39.49 -32.11
C VAL A 369 26.14 -40.88 -32.61
N SER A 370 24.86 -41.26 -32.42
CA SER A 370 24.29 -42.55 -32.84
C SER A 370 23.59 -42.47 -34.21
N SER A 371 24.35 -42.21 -35.27
CA SER A 371 23.86 -42.09 -36.67
C SER A 371 23.34 -43.39 -37.31
N ALA A 372 23.28 -44.51 -36.57
CA ALA A 372 22.88 -45.83 -37.07
C ALA A 372 21.42 -46.24 -36.75
N SER A 373 20.58 -45.37 -36.19
CA SER A 373 19.17 -45.71 -35.87
C SER A 373 18.17 -45.11 -36.87
N ILE A 374 17.19 -45.91 -37.29
CA ILE A 374 16.11 -45.51 -38.24
C ILE A 374 15.20 -44.40 -37.67
N ASN A 375 15.31 -44.06 -36.38
CA ASN A 375 14.44 -43.08 -35.70
C ASN A 375 15.15 -41.78 -35.25
N ALA A 376 16.44 -41.59 -35.54
CA ALA A 376 17.22 -40.47 -35.00
C ALA A 376 16.66 -39.07 -35.39
N SER A 377 16.19 -38.91 -36.63
CA SER A 377 15.59 -37.64 -37.09
C SER A 377 14.27 -37.32 -36.39
N PHE A 378 13.44 -38.33 -36.16
CA PHE A 378 12.19 -38.19 -35.41
C PHE A 378 12.44 -37.86 -33.93
N SER A 379 13.36 -38.58 -33.28
CA SER A 379 13.75 -38.32 -31.89
C SER A 379 14.32 -36.91 -31.70
N LYS A 380 15.11 -36.42 -32.67
CA LYS A 380 15.61 -35.04 -32.69
C LYS A 380 14.45 -34.05 -32.73
N ILE A 381 13.54 -34.16 -33.69
CA ILE A 381 12.38 -33.26 -33.81
C ILE A 381 11.55 -33.24 -32.51
N LEU A 382 11.39 -34.40 -31.86
CA LEU A 382 10.66 -34.52 -30.61
C LEU A 382 11.36 -33.78 -29.45
N LEU A 383 12.67 -33.96 -29.28
CA LEU A 383 13.46 -33.25 -28.27
C LEU A 383 13.44 -31.73 -28.48
N TRP A 384 13.47 -31.28 -29.73
CA TRP A 384 13.33 -29.88 -30.10
C TRP A 384 11.98 -29.29 -29.70
N GLU A 385 10.88 -29.99 -30.00
CA GLU A 385 9.54 -29.52 -29.62
C GLU A 385 9.39 -29.51 -28.09
N ILE A 386 9.97 -30.48 -27.37
CA ILE A 386 10.04 -30.47 -25.91
C ILE A 386 10.81 -29.24 -25.40
N SER A 387 11.97 -28.91 -25.98
CA SER A 387 12.73 -27.70 -25.64
C SER A 387 11.88 -26.44 -25.79
N ARG A 388 11.21 -26.32 -26.94
CA ARG A 388 10.36 -25.18 -27.28
C ARG A 388 9.20 -25.04 -26.29
N VAL A 389 8.48 -26.11 -25.99
CA VAL A 389 7.39 -26.08 -25.01
C VAL A 389 7.92 -25.73 -23.63
N GLY A 390 9.11 -26.22 -23.25
CA GLY A 390 9.79 -25.86 -22.00
C GLY A 390 10.15 -24.37 -21.91
N MET A 391 10.64 -23.77 -22.99
CA MET A 391 10.92 -22.33 -23.06
C MET A 391 9.65 -21.49 -22.94
N SER A 392 8.58 -21.90 -23.62
CA SER A 392 7.28 -21.23 -23.51
C SER A 392 6.68 -21.36 -22.11
N MET A 393 6.79 -22.53 -21.46
CA MET A 393 6.39 -22.67 -20.05
C MET A 393 7.15 -21.69 -19.16
N ARG A 394 8.47 -21.59 -19.33
CA ARG A 394 9.31 -20.65 -18.57
C ARG A 394 8.89 -19.20 -18.75
N GLU A 395 8.59 -18.78 -19.97
CA GLU A 395 8.14 -17.41 -20.26
C GLU A 395 6.82 -17.09 -19.54
N VAL A 396 5.87 -18.02 -19.58
CA VAL A 396 4.59 -17.90 -18.86
C VAL A 396 4.82 -17.88 -17.35
N PHE A 397 5.68 -18.75 -16.81
CA PHE A 397 6.05 -18.76 -15.38
C PHE A 397 6.70 -17.45 -14.96
N SER A 398 7.68 -16.95 -15.72
CA SER A 398 8.37 -15.69 -15.42
C SER A 398 7.40 -14.52 -15.40
N SER A 399 6.49 -14.46 -16.36
CA SER A 399 5.44 -13.42 -16.42
C SER A 399 4.47 -13.54 -15.24
N SER A 400 4.05 -14.75 -14.89
CA SER A 400 3.13 -15.01 -13.77
C SER A 400 3.75 -14.68 -12.42
N ILE A 401 5.03 -15.04 -12.23
CA ILE A 401 5.82 -14.72 -11.04
C ILE A 401 6.02 -13.21 -10.93
N GLY A 402 6.36 -12.53 -12.03
CA GLY A 402 6.49 -11.08 -12.07
C GLY A 402 5.18 -10.40 -11.67
N ASN A 403 4.04 -10.86 -12.18
CA ASN A 403 2.73 -10.35 -11.80
C ASN A 403 2.35 -10.67 -10.34
N LEU A 404 2.71 -11.83 -9.82
CA LEU A 404 2.55 -12.15 -8.40
C LEU A 404 3.35 -11.18 -7.52
N GLN A 405 4.60 -10.93 -7.89
CA GLN A 405 5.50 -10.00 -7.19
C GLN A 405 4.96 -8.57 -7.24
N ALA A 406 4.52 -8.12 -8.41
CA ALA A 406 3.88 -6.84 -8.60
C ALA A 406 2.61 -6.71 -7.74
N THR A 407 1.75 -7.74 -7.72
CA THR A 407 0.50 -7.73 -6.94
C THR A 407 0.76 -7.58 -5.44
N VAL A 408 1.74 -8.31 -4.90
CA VAL A 408 2.13 -8.20 -3.49
C VAL A 408 2.66 -6.80 -3.17
N LEU A 409 3.54 -6.27 -4.03
CA LEU A 409 4.16 -4.98 -3.81
C LEU A 409 3.17 -3.82 -3.92
N SER A 410 2.31 -3.83 -4.95
CA SER A 410 1.23 -2.85 -5.10
C SER A 410 0.26 -2.89 -3.92
N SER A 411 0.00 -4.05 -3.33
CA SER A 411 -0.81 -4.15 -2.10
C SER A 411 -0.19 -3.36 -0.95
N VAL A 412 1.10 -3.57 -0.67
CA VAL A 412 1.80 -2.87 0.43
C VAL A 412 1.93 -1.36 0.17
N LEU A 413 2.13 -0.97 -1.10
CA LEU A 413 2.16 0.44 -1.51
C LEU A 413 0.79 1.11 -1.35
N ALA A 414 -0.29 0.43 -1.77
CA ALA A 414 -1.66 0.91 -1.58
C ALA A 414 -2.00 1.07 -0.09
N ASP A 415 -1.59 0.11 0.75
CA ASP A 415 -1.77 0.20 2.21
C ASP A 415 -1.07 1.40 2.81
N SER A 416 0.18 1.65 2.40
CA SER A 416 0.96 2.77 2.89
C SER A 416 0.32 4.11 2.50
N GLN A 417 -0.17 4.22 1.26
CA GLN A 417 -0.89 5.42 0.79
C GLN A 417 -2.19 5.64 1.57
N PHE A 418 -2.95 4.57 1.80
CA PHE A 418 -4.18 4.61 2.57
C PHE A 418 -3.94 5.08 4.00
N LEU A 419 -2.91 4.56 4.67
CA LEU A 419 -2.54 4.96 6.03
C LEU A 419 -2.09 6.41 6.11
N ALA A 420 -1.37 6.91 5.09
CA ALA A 420 -1.03 8.33 4.99
C ALA A 420 -2.28 9.21 4.82
N ALA A 421 -3.27 8.74 4.05
CA ALA A 421 -4.54 9.44 3.93
C ALA A 421 -5.29 9.50 5.26
N LEU A 422 -5.38 8.37 5.97
CA LEU A 422 -5.97 8.31 7.30
C LEU A 422 -5.29 9.30 8.28
N ALA A 423 -3.95 9.40 8.24
CA ALA A 423 -3.22 10.33 9.09
C ALA A 423 -3.59 11.80 8.81
N ILE A 424 -3.71 12.18 7.53
CA ILE A 424 -4.16 13.52 7.13
C ILE A 424 -5.61 13.76 7.54
N ASP A 425 -6.52 12.81 7.31
CA ASP A 425 -7.94 12.98 7.62
C ASP A 425 -8.16 13.16 9.13
N ILE A 426 -7.43 12.38 9.94
CA ILE A 426 -7.42 12.53 11.40
C ILE A 426 -6.90 13.92 11.79
N MET A 427 -5.81 14.38 11.17
CA MET A 427 -5.18 15.66 11.48
C MET A 427 -6.05 16.85 11.06
N ASP A 428 -6.50 16.93 9.81
CA ASP A 428 -7.26 18.06 9.29
C ASP A 428 -8.57 18.26 10.04
N ARG A 429 -9.25 17.17 10.36
CA ARG A 429 -10.42 17.21 11.20
C ARG A 429 -10.11 17.66 12.63
N ASN A 430 -9.02 17.18 13.22
CA ASN A 430 -8.62 17.66 14.52
C ASN A 430 -8.39 19.18 14.48
N LEU A 431 -7.64 19.66 13.49
CA LEU A 431 -7.33 21.07 13.36
C LEU A 431 -8.55 21.96 13.02
N TYR A 432 -9.51 21.44 12.25
CA TYR A 432 -10.80 22.08 11.99
C TYR A 432 -11.56 22.45 13.27
N GLU A 433 -11.65 21.50 14.21
CA GLU A 433 -12.34 21.75 15.47
C GLU A 433 -11.65 22.86 16.29
N ARG A 434 -10.32 23.05 16.17
CA ARG A 434 -9.62 24.15 16.85
C ARG A 434 -9.98 25.51 16.26
N ALA A 435 -10.10 25.58 14.93
CA ALA A 435 -10.60 26.77 14.26
C ALA A 435 -12.06 27.10 14.64
N ASN A 436 -12.87 26.09 14.94
CA ASN A 436 -14.23 26.29 15.44
C ASN A 436 -14.26 26.71 16.91
N ASP A 437 -13.50 26.03 17.76
CA ASP A 437 -13.48 26.24 19.20
C ASP A 437 -13.04 27.65 19.55
N CYS A 438 -11.99 28.20 18.91
CA CYS A 438 -11.56 29.57 19.18
C CYS A 438 -12.67 30.59 18.81
N ARG A 439 -13.33 30.41 17.66
CA ARG A 439 -14.41 31.28 17.19
C ARG A 439 -15.64 31.17 18.07
N TRP A 440 -15.97 29.96 18.55
CA TRP A 440 -17.12 29.72 19.39
C TRP A 440 -16.93 30.31 20.79
N TRP A 441 -15.78 30.06 21.42
CA TRP A 441 -15.48 30.59 22.75
C TRP A 441 -15.28 32.11 22.75
N ALA A 442 -14.92 32.71 21.61
CA ALA A 442 -14.94 34.16 21.44
C ALA A 442 -16.36 34.77 21.53
N LEU A 443 -17.41 33.96 21.40
CA LEU A 443 -18.81 34.37 21.57
C LEU A 443 -19.33 34.24 23.00
N ASP A 444 -18.50 33.77 23.95
CA ASP A 444 -18.93 33.60 25.34
C ASP A 444 -19.34 34.94 25.97
N ALA A 445 -20.56 35.00 26.48
CA ALA A 445 -21.13 36.24 27.01
C ALA A 445 -20.40 36.73 28.25
N THR A 446 -19.86 35.83 29.07
CA THR A 446 -19.11 36.18 30.28
C THR A 446 -17.74 36.75 29.92
N ILE A 447 -17.01 36.10 29.00
CA ILE A 447 -15.72 36.61 28.50
C ILE A 447 -15.90 37.99 27.88
N ARG A 448 -16.88 38.17 26.98
CA ARG A 448 -17.16 39.45 26.32
C ARG A 448 -17.47 40.56 27.32
N ARG A 449 -18.34 40.30 28.29
CA ARG A 449 -18.72 41.28 29.33
C ARG A 449 -17.53 41.68 30.20
N LEU A 450 -16.75 40.71 30.67
CA LEU A 450 -15.59 40.97 31.54
C LEU A 450 -14.51 41.78 30.81
N MET A 451 -14.24 41.44 29.55
CA MET A 451 -13.30 42.19 28.70
C MET A 451 -13.77 43.63 28.43
N ASP A 452 -15.08 43.88 28.41
CA ASP A 452 -15.64 45.19 28.07
C ASP A 452 -15.81 46.14 29.27
N THR A 453 -16.13 45.61 30.46
CA THR A 453 -16.62 46.44 31.59
C THR A 453 -16.09 46.07 32.99
N GLY A 454 -15.31 44.99 33.15
CA GLY A 454 -14.85 44.54 34.47
C GLY A 454 -13.69 45.38 35.05
N PRO A 455 -13.63 45.64 36.38
CA PRO A 455 -12.42 46.12 37.05
C PRO A 455 -11.25 45.14 36.88
N GLU A 456 -10.01 45.60 36.77
CA GLU A 456 -8.82 44.79 36.43
C GLU A 456 -8.73 43.46 37.21
N ALA A 457 -8.86 43.49 38.53
CA ALA A 457 -8.71 42.33 39.40
C ALA A 457 -9.90 41.34 39.32
N GLU A 458 -11.12 41.84 39.19
CA GLU A 458 -12.32 41.01 38.99
C GLU A 458 -12.37 40.43 37.57
N ARG A 459 -11.89 41.19 36.59
CA ARG A 459 -11.74 40.77 35.19
C ARG A 459 -10.83 39.56 35.11
N GLN A 460 -9.61 39.66 35.62
CA GLN A 460 -8.64 38.55 35.55
C GLN A 460 -9.19 37.27 36.19
N SER A 461 -9.65 37.35 37.45
CA SER A 461 -10.15 36.18 38.19
C SER A 461 -11.37 35.53 37.53
N GLY A 462 -12.31 36.34 37.04
CA GLY A 462 -13.48 35.85 36.32
C GLY A 462 -13.12 35.19 34.99
N LEU A 463 -12.23 35.81 34.21
CA LEU A 463 -11.75 35.27 32.94
C LEU A 463 -11.01 33.95 33.13
N GLU A 464 -10.07 33.88 34.07
CA GLU A 464 -9.33 32.67 34.41
C GLU A 464 -10.26 31.53 34.82
N THR A 465 -11.32 31.82 35.58
CA THR A 465 -12.31 30.82 35.99
C THR A 465 -13.00 30.19 34.80
N VAL A 466 -13.46 31.01 33.83
CA VAL A 466 -14.16 30.53 32.63
C VAL A 466 -13.22 29.69 31.76
N ILE A 467 -12.05 30.22 31.41
CA ILE A 467 -11.12 29.51 30.50
C ILE A 467 -10.46 28.29 31.16
N ARG A 468 -10.30 28.24 32.49
CA ARG A 468 -9.89 27.02 33.21
C ARG A 468 -10.96 25.94 33.13
N TYR A 469 -12.22 26.32 33.33
CA TYR A 469 -13.33 25.39 33.21
C TYR A 469 -13.39 24.82 31.78
N ILE A 470 -13.35 25.68 30.76
CA ILE A 470 -13.28 25.25 29.36
C ILE A 470 -12.10 24.31 29.14
N ASN A 471 -10.87 24.71 29.51
CA ASN A 471 -9.69 23.88 29.28
C ASN A 471 -9.76 22.52 29.98
N SER A 472 -10.39 22.44 31.16
CA SER A 472 -10.54 21.18 31.90
C SER A 472 -11.45 20.15 31.21
N LEU A 473 -12.31 20.59 30.29
CA LEU A 473 -13.21 19.72 29.52
C LEU A 473 -12.54 19.12 28.28
N TYR A 474 -11.38 19.66 27.86
CA TYR A 474 -10.73 19.29 26.60
C TYR A 474 -9.26 18.94 26.83
N THR A 475 -8.86 17.71 26.54
CA THR A 475 -7.48 17.23 26.71
C THR A 475 -6.54 17.58 25.56
N VAL A 476 -7.02 18.34 24.57
CA VAL A 476 -6.28 18.67 23.33
C VAL A 476 -5.58 20.03 23.39
N TYR A 477 -5.84 20.80 24.44
CA TYR A 477 -5.30 22.14 24.63
C TYR A 477 -4.35 22.17 25.84
N ASP A 478 -3.18 22.75 25.64
CA ASP A 478 -2.22 22.96 26.73
C ASP A 478 -2.54 24.24 27.50
N ASN A 479 -2.98 25.28 26.79
CA ASN A 479 -3.29 26.58 27.35
C ASN A 479 -4.31 27.34 26.50
N ILE A 480 -5.09 28.21 27.13
CA ILE A 480 -5.99 29.19 26.50
C ILE A 480 -5.60 30.54 27.06
N VAL A 481 -5.35 31.50 26.18
CA VAL A 481 -4.84 32.82 26.51
C VAL A 481 -5.82 33.87 26.03
N LEU A 482 -6.17 34.82 26.89
CA LEU A 482 -6.95 36.00 26.55
C LEU A 482 -6.05 37.22 26.61
N PHE A 483 -6.14 38.10 25.62
CA PHE A 483 -5.35 39.33 25.55
C PHE A 483 -6.20 40.53 25.14
N ASP A 484 -5.78 41.72 25.53
CA ASP A 484 -6.45 42.98 25.21
C ASP A 484 -6.07 43.53 23.83
N THR A 485 -6.62 44.70 23.46
CA THR A 485 -6.34 45.36 22.17
C THR A 485 -4.89 45.83 21.99
N THR A 486 -4.07 45.85 23.05
CA THR A 486 -2.64 46.16 22.98
C THR A 486 -1.78 44.90 22.78
N GLY A 487 -2.39 43.71 22.88
CA GLY A 487 -1.71 42.42 22.91
C GLY A 487 -1.24 42.01 24.30
N THR A 488 -1.66 42.71 25.36
CA THR A 488 -1.27 42.37 26.74
C THR A 488 -2.14 41.21 27.23
N VAL A 489 -1.51 40.17 27.78
CA VAL A 489 -2.21 38.98 28.28
C VAL A 489 -3.03 39.33 29.52
N SER A 490 -4.34 39.16 29.43
CA SER A 490 -5.31 39.41 30.50
C SER A 490 -5.55 38.19 31.40
N ALA A 491 -5.48 36.98 30.83
CA ALA A 491 -5.71 35.74 31.57
C ALA A 491 -5.13 34.52 30.83
N VAL A 492 -4.78 33.48 31.59
CA VAL A 492 -4.35 32.17 31.07
C VAL A 492 -5.11 31.04 31.76
N SER A 493 -5.44 29.98 31.03
CA SER A 493 -6.13 28.83 31.62
C SER A 493 -5.20 27.93 32.41
N ASN A 494 -3.97 27.71 31.94
CA ASN A 494 -3.03 26.82 32.61
C ASN A 494 -2.13 27.61 33.58
N PRO A 495 -2.19 27.33 34.91
CA PRO A 495 -1.42 28.06 35.92
C PRO A 495 0.11 28.01 35.73
N ALA A 496 0.63 27.02 35.02
CA ALA A 496 2.06 26.94 34.69
C ALA A 496 2.54 28.16 33.88
N TYR A 497 1.63 28.85 33.20
CA TYR A 497 1.91 30.04 32.39
C TYR A 497 1.43 31.35 33.05
N ALA A 498 1.16 31.35 34.36
CA ALA A 498 0.67 32.53 35.07
C ALA A 498 1.63 33.74 34.96
N GLU A 499 2.92 33.50 34.76
CA GLU A 499 3.93 34.54 34.51
C GLU A 499 3.73 35.31 33.20
N LEU A 500 2.90 34.81 32.28
CA LEU A 500 2.58 35.50 31.04
C LEU A 500 1.56 36.63 31.25
N VAL A 501 0.75 36.59 32.31
CA VAL A 501 -0.26 37.61 32.58
C VAL A 501 0.41 38.98 32.79
N GLY A 502 -0.07 40.00 32.09
CA GLY A 502 0.52 41.35 32.06
C GLY A 502 1.67 41.52 31.07
N ASN A 503 2.17 40.45 30.44
CA ASN A 503 3.16 40.58 29.37
C ASN A 503 2.47 40.82 28.02
N ARG A 504 3.13 41.58 27.15
CA ARG A 504 2.69 41.82 25.78
C ARG A 504 3.10 40.68 24.86
N LEU A 505 2.19 40.26 23.98
CA LEU A 505 2.44 39.36 22.85
C LEU A 505 2.82 40.22 21.63
N ASP A 506 4.06 40.07 21.16
CA ASP A 506 4.62 40.84 20.04
C ASP A 506 4.55 40.08 18.71
N GLU A 507 3.94 38.89 18.72
CA GLU A 507 3.84 38.03 17.56
C GLU A 507 2.88 38.62 16.49
N PRO A 508 3.17 38.49 15.19
CA PRO A 508 2.42 39.16 14.12
C PRO A 508 0.96 38.69 14.02
N TRP A 509 0.68 37.44 14.41
CA TRP A 509 -0.67 36.89 14.40
C TRP A 509 -1.60 37.53 15.44
N VAL A 510 -1.07 38.27 16.44
CA VAL A 510 -1.87 39.07 17.38
C VAL A 510 -2.54 40.22 16.64
N GLY A 511 -1.78 40.94 15.81
CA GLY A 511 -2.31 42.01 14.97
C GLY A 511 -3.35 41.50 13.99
N SER A 512 -3.04 40.40 13.29
CA SER A 512 -3.99 39.76 12.36
C SER A 512 -5.29 39.33 13.04
N CYS A 513 -5.22 38.87 14.30
CA CYS A 513 -6.40 38.51 15.08
C CYS A 513 -7.28 39.74 15.38
N LEU A 514 -6.68 40.87 15.75
CA LEU A 514 -7.43 42.10 16.07
C LEU A 514 -8.04 42.76 14.83
N GLU A 515 -7.53 42.45 13.63
CA GLU A 515 -8.03 42.93 12.34
C GLU A 515 -9.13 42.05 11.71
N LEU A 516 -9.48 40.93 12.35
CA LEU A 516 -10.54 40.04 11.85
C LEU A 516 -11.85 40.83 11.68
N ARG A 517 -12.62 40.49 10.65
CA ARG A 517 -13.76 41.32 10.21
C ARG A 517 -15.06 40.99 10.93
N ASP A 518 -15.29 39.71 11.19
CA ASP A 518 -16.49 39.21 11.84
C ASP A 518 -16.16 38.02 12.76
N SER A 519 -17.20 37.39 13.32
CA SER A 519 -17.15 36.23 14.22
C SER A 519 -16.88 34.89 13.53
N GLN A 520 -16.87 34.85 12.19
CA GLN A 520 -16.56 33.68 11.38
C GLN A 520 -15.09 33.66 10.96
N CYS A 521 -14.43 34.81 10.91
CA CYS A 521 -13.00 34.85 10.65
C CYS A 521 -12.18 34.33 11.85
N TYR A 522 -11.04 33.70 11.55
CA TYR A 522 -10.03 33.27 12.52
C TYR A 522 -8.65 33.42 11.90
N THR A 523 -7.60 33.37 12.72
CA THR A 523 -6.22 33.31 12.24
C THR A 523 -5.45 32.23 12.98
N VAL A 524 -4.40 31.70 12.37
CA VAL A 524 -3.58 30.63 12.95
C VAL A 524 -2.12 31.03 12.87
N SER A 525 -1.34 30.76 13.91
CA SER A 525 0.11 30.93 13.87
C SER A 525 0.76 29.92 12.90
N GLY A 526 1.99 30.21 12.45
CA GLY A 526 2.85 29.16 11.89
C GLY A 526 3.24 28.13 12.97
N PHE A 527 3.64 26.92 12.55
CA PHE A 527 4.13 25.88 13.45
C PHE A 527 5.54 26.23 13.95
N THR A 528 5.62 27.02 15.00
CA THR A 528 6.87 27.64 15.47
C THR A 528 6.99 27.55 16.99
N ARG A 529 8.23 27.60 17.49
CA ARG A 529 8.49 27.59 18.94
C ARG A 529 7.89 28.83 19.57
N THR A 530 7.10 28.65 20.62
CA THR A 530 6.43 29.75 21.32
C THR A 530 6.52 29.60 22.83
N ARG A 531 6.67 30.73 23.53
CA ARG A 531 6.62 30.78 25.00
C ARG A 531 5.25 30.38 25.56
N LEU A 532 4.21 30.43 24.72
CA LEU A 532 2.86 29.98 25.07
C LEU A 532 2.76 28.45 25.27
N TYR A 533 3.80 27.70 24.87
CA TYR A 533 3.85 26.24 24.90
C TYR A 533 5.25 25.74 25.31
N ALA A 534 5.80 26.28 26.39
CA ALA A 534 7.11 25.92 26.94
C ALA A 534 8.27 25.95 25.91
N SER A 535 8.22 26.89 24.95
CA SER A 535 9.18 27.04 23.84
C SER A 535 9.26 25.83 22.89
N ARG A 536 8.26 24.95 22.90
CA ARG A 536 8.06 23.89 21.91
C ARG A 536 7.25 24.41 20.72
N PRO A 537 7.39 23.80 19.53
CA PRO A 537 6.62 24.21 18.36
C PRO A 537 5.16 23.76 18.46
N THR A 538 4.22 24.65 18.14
CA THR A 538 2.78 24.34 18.06
C THR A 538 2.03 25.31 17.15
N TYR A 539 0.75 25.01 16.90
CA TYR A 539 -0.23 25.92 16.32
C TYR A 539 -0.99 26.65 17.42
N VAL A 540 -1.18 27.96 17.23
CA VAL A 540 -2.04 28.80 18.06
C VAL A 540 -3.19 29.28 17.18
N TYR A 541 -4.42 28.95 17.56
CA TYR A 541 -5.63 29.35 16.83
C TYR A 541 -6.27 30.55 17.54
N LEU A 542 -6.66 31.56 16.77
CA LEU A 542 -7.09 32.83 17.32
C LEU A 542 -8.40 33.33 16.72
N ALA A 543 -9.19 33.97 17.57
CA ALA A 543 -10.40 34.69 17.18
C ALA A 543 -10.51 36.01 17.94
N ALA A 544 -11.10 37.02 17.29
CA ALA A 544 -11.30 38.33 17.90
C ALA A 544 -12.42 38.28 18.94
N LEU A 545 -12.14 38.82 20.13
CA LEU A 545 -13.17 39.10 21.13
C LEU A 545 -13.81 40.43 20.79
N ARG A 546 -15.14 40.46 20.74
CA ARG A 546 -15.93 41.65 20.40
C ARG A 546 -16.81 42.07 21.55
N SER A 547 -17.22 43.34 21.55
CA SER A 547 -18.24 43.85 22.47
C SER A 547 -19.56 43.07 22.34
N ALA A 548 -20.44 43.21 23.33
CA ALA A 548 -21.71 42.48 23.36
C ALA A 548 -22.61 42.76 22.15
N ASP A 549 -22.51 43.95 21.57
CA ASP A 549 -23.20 44.41 20.34
C ASP A 549 -22.39 44.13 19.05
N ASP A 550 -21.26 43.43 19.16
CA ASP A 550 -20.34 43.06 18.07
C ASP A 550 -19.69 44.25 17.31
N SER A 551 -19.86 45.47 17.82
CA SER A 551 -19.47 46.71 17.13
C SER A 551 -17.98 47.04 17.21
N ARG A 552 -17.28 46.59 18.26
CA ARG A 552 -15.83 46.80 18.44
C ARG A 552 -15.10 45.52 18.84
N VAL A 553 -13.84 45.41 18.45
CA VAL A 553 -12.91 44.40 18.98
C VAL A 553 -12.40 44.88 20.34
N THR A 554 -12.53 44.03 21.37
CA THR A 554 -12.10 44.29 22.76
C THR A 554 -10.83 43.54 23.13
N GLY A 555 -10.39 42.59 22.29
CA GLY A 555 -9.19 41.79 22.49
C GLY A 555 -9.21 40.54 21.61
N GLY A 556 -8.51 39.49 22.02
CA GLY A 556 -8.52 38.20 21.34
C GLY A 556 -8.42 37.02 22.29
N ILE A 557 -8.90 35.88 21.81
CA ILE A 557 -8.67 34.57 22.41
C ILE A 557 -7.68 33.80 21.55
N ALA A 558 -6.67 33.20 22.20
CA ALA A 558 -5.66 32.35 21.58
C ALA A 558 -5.70 30.98 22.27
N ILE A 559 -6.06 29.93 21.52
CA ILE A 559 -6.02 28.56 22.02
C ILE A 559 -4.71 27.90 21.54
N VAL A 560 -3.97 27.33 22.49
CA VAL A 560 -2.67 26.72 22.26
C VAL A 560 -2.87 25.22 22.14
N PHE A 561 -2.69 24.70 20.94
CA PHE A 561 -2.86 23.26 20.67
C PHE A 561 -1.74 22.46 21.33
N ASP A 562 -2.06 21.33 21.98
CA ASP A 562 -1.07 20.44 22.58
C ASP A 562 -0.43 19.53 21.53
N ALA A 563 0.32 20.12 20.59
CA ALA A 563 0.69 19.47 19.33
C ALA A 563 1.53 18.20 19.48
N GLU A 564 2.45 18.14 20.45
CA GLU A 564 3.40 17.03 20.59
C GLU A 564 2.70 15.68 20.88
N PRO A 565 1.92 15.53 21.98
CA PRO A 565 1.23 14.28 22.25
C PRO A 565 0.09 14.01 21.25
N GLN A 566 -0.59 15.07 20.77
CA GLN A 566 -1.73 14.90 19.87
C GLN A 566 -1.28 14.40 18.50
N PHE A 567 -0.29 15.02 17.85
CA PHE A 567 0.22 14.51 16.57
C PHE A 567 0.91 13.16 16.71
N ALA A 568 1.62 12.90 17.81
CA ALA A 568 2.19 11.59 18.06
C ALA A 568 1.10 10.50 18.10
N ALA A 569 -0.01 10.72 18.82
CA ALA A 569 -1.12 9.77 18.87
C ALA A 569 -1.75 9.54 17.48
N MET A 570 -1.98 10.61 16.71
CA MET A 570 -2.54 10.50 15.34
C MET A 570 -1.65 9.66 14.42
N LEU A 571 -0.33 9.86 14.49
CA LEU A 571 0.62 9.10 13.69
C LEU A 571 0.66 7.63 14.10
N HIS A 572 0.63 7.31 15.40
CA HIS A 572 0.60 5.92 15.89
C HIS A 572 -0.69 5.18 15.51
N ASP A 573 -1.83 5.86 15.52
CA ASP A 573 -3.11 5.30 15.09
C ASP A 573 -3.15 4.98 13.59
N SER A 574 -2.28 5.64 12.83
CA SER A 574 -2.14 5.50 11.38
C SER A 574 -0.99 4.56 10.97
N LEU A 575 -0.38 3.82 11.90
CA LEU A 575 0.63 2.82 11.57
C LEU A 575 0.00 1.50 11.11
N PRO A 576 0.67 0.77 10.19
CA PRO A 576 0.25 -0.57 9.83
C PRO A 576 0.33 -1.48 11.05
N ARG A 577 -0.61 -2.42 11.18
CA ARG A 577 -0.68 -3.35 12.32
C ARG A 577 -0.63 -4.80 11.87
N GLU A 578 0.11 -5.61 12.63
CA GLU A 578 0.17 -7.06 12.50
C GLU A 578 -1.14 -7.71 12.98
N ALA A 579 -1.33 -9.00 12.73
CA ALA A 579 -2.55 -9.72 13.12
C ALA A 579 -2.81 -9.75 14.64
N ASN A 580 -1.77 -9.57 15.46
CA ASN A 580 -1.85 -9.46 16.92
C ASN A 580 -2.25 -8.05 17.40
N GLY A 581 -2.41 -7.08 16.48
CA GLY A 581 -2.77 -5.69 16.76
C GLY A 581 -1.59 -4.75 17.06
N GLU A 582 -0.36 -5.26 17.15
CA GLU A 582 0.83 -4.45 17.32
C GLU A 582 1.21 -3.74 16.02
N ALA A 583 1.86 -2.57 16.12
CA ALA A 583 2.38 -1.90 14.92
C ALA A 583 3.47 -2.78 14.27
N VAL A 584 3.49 -2.81 12.94
CA VAL A 584 4.52 -3.51 12.17
C VAL A 584 5.89 -2.96 12.59
N ALA A 585 6.77 -3.82 13.11
CA ALA A 585 8.07 -3.41 13.64
C ALA A 585 8.85 -2.54 12.64
N ASP A 586 9.51 -1.49 13.13
CA ASP A 586 10.28 -0.51 12.34
C ASP A 586 9.46 0.31 11.31
N SER A 587 8.13 0.16 11.27
CA SER A 587 7.28 1.12 10.58
C SER A 587 7.19 2.41 11.36
N PHE A 588 7.07 3.53 10.66
CA PHE A 588 6.90 4.84 11.29
C PHE A 588 6.18 5.80 10.34
N ALA A 589 5.65 6.88 10.90
CA ALA A 589 4.98 7.93 10.17
C ALA A 589 5.48 9.30 10.61
N VAL A 590 5.41 10.27 9.69
CA VAL A 590 5.80 11.67 9.93
C VAL A 590 4.79 12.63 9.32
N PHE A 591 4.63 13.79 9.95
CA PHE A 591 4.11 14.98 9.29
C PHE A 591 5.27 15.87 8.91
N VAL A 592 5.31 16.33 7.67
CA VAL A 592 6.31 17.29 7.16
C VAL A 592 5.62 18.51 6.58
N ASP A 593 6.26 19.67 6.67
CA ASP A 593 5.82 20.86 5.94
C ASP A 593 6.25 20.84 4.46
N GLY A 594 5.84 21.84 3.69
CA GLY A 594 6.22 21.99 2.27
C GLY A 594 7.71 22.16 2.02
N GLN A 595 8.54 22.39 3.06
CA GLN A 595 10.00 22.45 2.98
C GLN A 595 10.67 21.15 3.43
N SER A 596 9.89 20.09 3.65
CA SER A 596 10.37 18.80 4.17
C SER A 596 10.90 18.85 5.61
N THR A 597 10.47 19.84 6.39
CA THR A 597 10.76 19.91 7.83
C THR A 597 9.76 19.08 8.61
N ILE A 598 10.25 18.22 9.51
CA ILE A 598 9.42 17.35 10.34
C ILE A 598 8.65 18.19 11.37
N ILE A 599 7.32 18.15 11.28
CA ILE A 599 6.36 18.72 12.24
C ILE A 599 6.15 17.76 13.41
N ALA A 600 6.00 16.46 13.10
CA ALA A 600 5.82 15.40 14.09
C ALA A 600 6.33 14.06 13.54
N SER A 601 6.70 13.14 14.44
CA SER A 601 7.13 11.80 14.08
C SER A 601 6.66 10.77 15.11
N SER A 602 6.32 9.57 14.65
CA SER A 602 6.09 8.41 15.52
C SER A 602 7.39 7.69 15.92
N ASN A 603 8.56 8.13 15.40
CA ASN A 603 9.85 7.51 15.67
C ASN A 603 10.86 8.55 16.14
N SER A 604 11.40 8.34 17.34
CA SER A 604 12.33 9.27 18.02
C SER A 604 13.65 9.49 17.29
N ALA A 605 14.02 8.63 16.33
CA ALA A 605 15.17 8.84 15.45
C ALA A 605 15.00 10.07 14.55
N TYR A 606 13.75 10.45 14.22
CA TYR A 606 13.42 11.58 13.35
C TYR A 606 12.93 12.76 14.19
N ARG A 607 13.84 13.71 14.47
CA ARG A 607 13.58 14.81 15.39
C ARG A 607 12.68 15.89 14.77
N ILE A 608 11.76 16.40 15.57
CA ILE A 608 10.91 17.55 15.21
C ILE A 608 11.78 18.76 14.90
N GLY A 609 11.47 19.44 13.78
CA GLY A 609 12.20 20.59 13.26
C GLY A 609 13.44 20.24 12.42
N SER A 610 13.79 18.95 12.26
CA SER A 610 14.83 18.54 11.32
C SER A 610 14.26 18.28 9.92
N SER A 611 15.10 18.37 8.89
CA SER A 611 14.70 18.09 7.50
C SER A 611 14.85 16.60 7.20
N LEU A 612 13.86 16.03 6.51
CA LEU A 612 13.89 14.66 6.00
C LEU A 612 13.99 14.71 4.47
N ALA A 613 15.03 14.10 3.89
CA ALA A 613 15.15 14.06 2.44
C ALA A 613 14.10 13.13 1.83
N LEU A 614 13.13 13.69 1.13
CA LEU A 614 12.06 12.96 0.43
C LEU A 614 12.08 13.28 -1.07
N PRO A 615 11.77 12.30 -1.93
CA PRO A 615 11.44 12.56 -3.32
C PRO A 615 10.30 13.58 -3.45
N ASP A 616 10.36 14.45 -4.46
CA ASP A 616 9.36 15.51 -4.70
C ASP A 616 7.93 14.95 -4.79
N GLU A 617 7.76 13.77 -5.36
CA GLU A 617 6.45 13.09 -5.48
C GLU A 617 5.84 12.76 -4.11
N LEU A 618 6.66 12.41 -3.12
CA LEU A 618 6.19 12.11 -1.75
C LEU A 618 6.01 13.39 -0.93
N LEU A 619 6.74 14.46 -1.23
CA LEU A 619 6.59 15.75 -0.57
C LEU A 619 5.35 16.51 -1.07
N ASN A 620 5.12 16.45 -2.39
CA ASN A 620 4.03 17.12 -3.11
C ASN A 620 3.18 16.09 -3.89
N PRO A 621 2.49 15.18 -3.18
CA PRO A 621 1.69 14.15 -3.83
C PRO A 621 0.45 14.76 -4.52
N PRO A 622 -0.12 14.08 -5.53
CA PRO A 622 -1.44 14.40 -6.06
C PRO A 622 -2.52 14.41 -4.96
N ALA A 623 -3.69 15.00 -5.23
CA ALA A 623 -4.78 15.09 -4.26
C ALA A 623 -5.24 13.72 -3.71
N ALA A 624 -5.18 12.66 -4.52
CA ALA A 624 -5.48 11.30 -4.10
C ALA A 624 -4.39 10.66 -3.19
N GLY A 625 -3.24 11.31 -3.04
CA GLY A 625 -2.02 10.75 -2.48
C GLY A 625 -1.19 9.98 -3.51
N CYS A 626 -0.07 9.43 -3.07
CA CYS A 626 0.74 8.50 -3.86
C CYS A 626 1.49 7.51 -2.96
N SER A 627 2.15 6.53 -3.57
CA SER A 627 3.07 5.62 -2.89
C SER A 627 4.26 5.24 -3.77
N ARG A 628 5.41 5.01 -3.15
CA ARG A 628 6.68 4.68 -3.81
C ARG A 628 7.55 3.75 -2.98
N LEU A 629 8.41 3.01 -3.67
CA LEU A 629 9.58 2.40 -3.03
C LEU A 629 10.72 3.40 -2.96
N ILE A 630 11.32 3.53 -1.79
CA ILE A 630 12.49 4.37 -1.57
C ILE A 630 13.58 3.60 -0.83
N ASN A 631 14.83 4.01 -1.04
CA ASN A 631 15.93 3.64 -0.15
C ASN A 631 16.02 4.73 0.93
N LEU A 632 15.78 4.36 2.18
CA LEU A 632 15.97 5.22 3.34
C LEU A 632 17.02 4.59 4.24
N ASN A 633 18.18 5.23 4.36
CA ASN A 633 19.30 4.79 5.21
C ASN A 633 19.75 3.33 4.99
N GLY A 634 19.73 2.85 3.73
CA GLY A 634 20.12 1.47 3.39
C GLY A 634 19.00 0.45 3.54
N GLN A 635 17.78 0.89 3.82
CA GLN A 635 16.58 0.04 3.92
C GLN A 635 15.60 0.39 2.80
N VAL A 636 15.05 -0.63 2.16
CA VAL A 636 13.95 -0.46 1.21
C VAL A 636 12.65 -0.27 1.98
N MET A 637 12.01 0.87 1.78
CA MET A 637 10.74 1.23 2.41
C MET A 637 9.66 1.37 1.34
N ALA A 638 8.47 0.83 1.60
CA ALA A 638 7.25 1.31 0.97
C ALA A 638 6.83 2.60 1.70
N ALA A 639 6.79 3.71 0.97
CA ALA A 639 6.40 5.00 1.49
C ALA A 639 5.08 5.43 0.83
N GLY A 640 4.06 5.68 1.64
CA GLY A 640 2.81 6.29 1.19
C GLY A 640 2.74 7.75 1.65
N ALA A 641 2.25 8.64 0.80
CA ALA A 641 2.14 10.06 1.10
C ALA A 641 0.76 10.62 0.75
N ARG A 642 0.26 11.49 1.62
CA ARG A 642 -0.95 12.29 1.39
C ARG A 642 -0.71 13.70 1.89
N ARG A 643 -1.11 14.69 1.09
CA ARG A 643 -1.12 16.10 1.49
C ARG A 643 -2.47 16.46 2.07
N THR A 644 -2.47 17.38 3.02
CA THR A 644 -3.69 18.02 3.52
C THR A 644 -4.58 18.50 2.38
N SER A 645 -5.88 18.23 2.54
CA SER A 645 -6.94 18.64 1.60
C SER A 645 -8.00 19.52 2.27
N GLY A 646 -7.92 19.71 3.59
CA GLY A 646 -8.96 20.38 4.36
C GLY A 646 -10.06 19.44 4.80
N TYR A 647 -10.98 19.99 5.60
CA TYR A 647 -12.17 19.29 6.08
C TYR A 647 -13.33 20.28 6.17
N ARG A 648 -14.37 20.07 5.36
CA ARG A 648 -15.53 20.97 5.21
C ARG A 648 -15.14 22.40 4.83
N GLU A 649 -15.49 23.38 5.66
CA GLU A 649 -15.14 24.79 5.49
C GLU A 649 -13.65 25.02 5.75
N TYR A 650 -12.99 24.21 6.60
CA TYR A 650 -11.59 24.41 6.96
C TYR A 650 -10.64 24.02 5.82
N LYS A 651 -9.82 24.99 5.43
CA LYS A 651 -9.03 25.00 4.19
C LYS A 651 -9.87 24.82 2.92
N GLY A 652 -11.19 24.99 3.03
CA GLY A 652 -12.10 25.00 1.89
C GLY A 652 -11.86 26.22 1.00
N ILE A 653 -12.58 26.30 -0.11
CA ILE A 653 -12.42 27.40 -1.10
C ILE A 653 -12.69 28.78 -0.46
N GLU A 654 -13.60 28.84 0.50
CA GLU A 654 -14.03 30.09 1.17
C GLU A 654 -13.22 30.42 2.44
N ASP A 655 -12.33 29.54 2.87
CA ASP A 655 -11.45 29.79 4.02
C ASP A 655 -10.14 30.43 3.53
N ASP A 656 -9.64 31.41 4.27
CA ASP A 656 -8.38 32.11 3.95
C ASP A 656 -7.16 31.34 4.48
N TYR A 657 -7.35 30.44 5.45
CA TYR A 657 -6.24 29.70 6.05
C TYR A 657 -5.73 28.56 5.17
N ARG A 658 -4.42 28.52 4.92
CA ARG A 658 -3.74 27.42 4.24
C ARG A 658 -2.46 27.07 5.00
N ASN A 659 -2.25 25.78 5.26
CA ASN A 659 -0.94 25.25 5.58
C ASN A 659 -0.68 24.00 4.74
N GLU A 660 0.57 23.79 4.39
CA GLU A 660 0.97 22.72 3.49
C GLU A 660 1.66 21.63 4.31
N VAL A 661 0.87 20.67 4.79
CA VAL A 661 1.36 19.54 5.57
C VAL A 661 1.14 18.25 4.80
N THR A 662 2.17 17.42 4.74
CA THR A 662 2.14 16.11 4.10
C THR A 662 2.41 15.03 5.15
N ALA A 663 1.55 14.03 5.22
CA ALA A 663 1.79 12.82 6.00
C ALA A 663 2.52 11.81 5.13
N VAL A 664 3.56 11.18 5.69
CA VAL A 664 4.27 10.08 5.03
C VAL A 664 4.36 8.90 5.98
N VAL A 665 3.90 7.73 5.54
CA VAL A 665 3.95 6.46 6.28
C VAL A 665 4.95 5.54 5.61
N PHE A 666 5.88 5.00 6.39
CA PHE A 666 6.96 4.13 5.92
C PHE A 666 6.80 2.71 6.46
N VAL A 667 6.85 1.74 5.56
CA VAL A 667 6.79 0.32 5.87
C VAL A 667 8.06 -0.36 5.35
N PRO A 668 8.89 -0.94 6.22
CA PRO A 668 10.14 -1.59 5.82
C PRO A 668 9.91 -2.90 5.06
N LEU A 669 10.65 -3.11 3.97
CA LEU A 669 10.55 -4.33 3.14
C LEU A 669 11.82 -5.19 3.17
N GLY A 670 12.98 -4.60 3.48
CA GLY A 670 14.25 -5.31 3.59
C GLY A 670 15.46 -4.39 3.41
N GLU A 671 16.66 -4.94 3.45
CA GLU A 671 17.91 -4.21 3.17
C GLU A 671 18.02 -3.84 1.69
N TYR A 672 18.52 -2.65 1.40
CA TYR A 672 18.80 -2.21 0.04
C TYR A 672 20.13 -2.78 -0.46
N ARG A 673 20.08 -3.43 -1.62
CA ARG A 673 21.25 -3.98 -2.31
C ARG A 673 21.34 -3.36 -3.71
N PRO A 674 22.28 -2.43 -3.97
CA PRO A 674 22.36 -1.74 -5.26
C PRO A 674 22.68 -2.68 -6.43
N GLU A 675 23.38 -3.78 -6.17
CA GLU A 675 23.70 -4.81 -7.17
C GLU A 675 22.58 -5.85 -7.37
N ALA A 676 21.46 -5.76 -6.63
CA ALA A 676 20.35 -6.67 -6.82
C ALA A 676 19.70 -6.43 -8.18
N GLY A 677 19.96 -7.31 -9.15
CA GLY A 677 19.21 -7.36 -10.40
C GLY A 677 18.00 -8.27 -10.28
N LEU A 678 16.86 -7.88 -10.83
CA LEU A 678 15.90 -8.84 -11.35
C LEU A 678 16.67 -9.61 -12.44
N GLY A 679 17.09 -10.84 -12.15
CA GLY A 679 18.03 -11.57 -12.98
C GLY A 679 17.62 -11.49 -14.45
N ASN A 680 18.32 -10.66 -15.23
CA ASN A 680 18.14 -10.61 -16.66
C ASN A 680 18.50 -12.01 -17.15
N ALA A 681 17.52 -12.72 -17.70
CA ALA A 681 17.78 -13.88 -18.52
C ALA A 681 18.73 -13.40 -19.63
N GLY A 682 20.03 -13.66 -19.44
CA GLY A 682 21.08 -13.23 -20.35
C GLY A 682 20.69 -13.61 -21.78
N GLY A 683 20.79 -12.62 -22.66
CA GLY A 683 20.29 -12.59 -24.03
C GLY A 683 20.35 -13.95 -24.69
N GLU A 684 19.18 -14.44 -25.08
CA GLU A 684 19.07 -15.68 -25.82
C GLU A 684 19.76 -15.50 -27.17
N VAL A 685 20.50 -16.51 -27.62
CA VAL A 685 20.72 -16.65 -29.06
C VAL A 685 19.35 -16.92 -29.64
N ALA A 686 18.68 -15.89 -30.15
CA ALA A 686 17.45 -16.04 -30.91
C ALA A 686 17.78 -16.79 -32.21
N SER A 687 17.89 -18.11 -32.14
CA SER A 687 18.01 -18.96 -33.31
C SER A 687 16.62 -19.41 -33.73
N ARG A 688 15.90 -18.57 -34.47
CA ARG A 688 14.83 -19.07 -35.32
C ARG A 688 15.48 -19.91 -36.41
N ARG A 689 15.32 -21.23 -36.29
CA ARG A 689 15.45 -22.28 -37.32
C ARG A 689 15.85 -21.72 -38.68
N SER A 690 17.14 -21.70 -38.99
CA SER A 690 17.54 -21.67 -40.40
C SER A 690 17.22 -23.06 -40.93
N VAL A 691 16.16 -23.18 -41.73
CA VAL A 691 15.89 -24.43 -42.46
C VAL A 691 17.04 -24.59 -43.43
N ILE A 692 18.02 -25.44 -43.08
CA ILE A 692 19.16 -25.72 -43.95
C ILE A 692 18.61 -26.49 -45.17
N PRO A 693 18.73 -25.97 -46.39
CA PRO A 693 18.33 -26.67 -47.60
C PRO A 693 19.05 -28.02 -47.72
N VAL A 694 18.33 -29.04 -48.19
CA VAL A 694 18.89 -30.38 -48.41
C VAL A 694 20.09 -30.29 -49.35
N GLY A 695 21.25 -30.78 -48.92
CA GLY A 695 22.50 -30.82 -49.70
C GLY A 695 23.59 -29.84 -49.25
N ILE A 696 23.34 -28.98 -48.26
CA ILE A 696 24.38 -28.13 -47.65
C ILE A 696 25.03 -28.89 -46.48
N SER A 697 26.36 -28.94 -46.43
CA SER A 697 27.09 -29.55 -45.32
C SER A 697 26.94 -28.69 -44.05
N SER A 698 26.35 -29.24 -43.00
CA SER A 698 26.18 -28.60 -41.69
C SER A 698 27.03 -29.28 -40.62
N ARG A 699 27.32 -28.56 -39.53
CA ARG A 699 27.89 -29.10 -38.29
C ARG A 699 26.97 -28.78 -37.13
N GLU A 700 26.75 -29.78 -36.27
CA GLU A 700 26.02 -29.60 -35.02
C GLU A 700 26.98 -29.10 -33.93
N ILE A 701 26.60 -28.00 -33.29
CA ILE A 701 27.39 -27.30 -32.29
C ILE A 701 26.61 -27.30 -30.97
N ALA A 702 27.18 -27.90 -29.94
CA ALA A 702 26.66 -27.85 -28.60
C ALA A 702 27.04 -26.52 -27.95
N THR A 703 26.07 -25.63 -27.73
CA THR A 703 26.34 -24.28 -27.21
C THR A 703 26.15 -24.20 -25.69
N PHE A 704 26.81 -23.22 -25.07
CA PHE A 704 26.70 -22.88 -23.66
C PHE A 704 27.12 -21.42 -23.45
N HIS A 705 26.68 -20.84 -22.34
CA HIS A 705 26.90 -19.45 -21.99
C HIS A 705 27.93 -19.34 -20.85
N LEU A 706 28.81 -18.36 -20.97
CA LEU A 706 29.88 -18.06 -20.00
C LEU A 706 30.11 -16.55 -19.90
N ALA A 707 29.89 -15.96 -18.73
CA ALA A 707 30.13 -14.55 -18.42
C ALA A 707 29.68 -13.55 -19.52
N GLY A 708 28.46 -13.74 -20.05
CA GLY A 708 27.87 -12.87 -21.08
C GLY A 708 28.15 -13.28 -22.52
N HIS A 709 28.93 -14.33 -22.75
CA HIS A 709 29.35 -14.79 -24.08
C HIS A 709 28.76 -16.15 -24.41
N TRP A 710 28.38 -16.35 -25.67
CA TRP A 710 27.94 -17.64 -26.19
C TRP A 710 29.12 -18.39 -26.80
N LEU A 711 29.38 -19.59 -26.27
CA LEU A 711 30.46 -20.47 -26.67
C LEU A 711 29.88 -21.80 -27.16
N GLY A 712 30.66 -22.56 -27.92
CA GLY A 712 30.21 -23.87 -28.40
C GLY A 712 31.33 -24.86 -28.70
N LEU A 713 30.94 -26.12 -28.77
CA LEU A 713 31.80 -27.25 -29.13
C LEU A 713 31.13 -28.10 -30.21
N PRO A 714 31.88 -28.72 -31.12
CA PRO A 714 31.31 -29.73 -32.01
C PRO A 714 30.65 -30.84 -31.20
N VAL A 715 29.42 -31.22 -31.53
CA VAL A 715 28.66 -32.24 -30.78
C VAL A 715 29.39 -33.58 -30.74
N GLY A 716 30.21 -33.90 -31.75
CA GLY A 716 30.99 -35.15 -31.79
C GLY A 716 32.04 -35.28 -30.68
N ASP A 717 32.52 -34.15 -30.15
CA ASP A 717 33.53 -34.13 -29.08
C ASP A 717 32.87 -34.19 -27.68
N VAL A 718 31.56 -33.99 -27.62
CA VAL A 718 30.78 -33.90 -26.39
C VAL A 718 30.21 -35.25 -25.99
N VAL A 719 30.34 -35.61 -24.72
CA VAL A 719 29.78 -36.85 -24.16
C VAL A 719 28.39 -36.60 -23.56
N GLU A 720 28.31 -35.74 -22.55
CA GLU A 720 27.08 -35.29 -21.89
C GLU A 720 27.36 -34.09 -20.98
N ALA A 721 26.31 -33.47 -20.46
CA ALA A 721 26.38 -32.43 -19.44
C ALA A 721 25.88 -32.98 -18.09
N ILE A 722 26.57 -32.62 -17.02
CA ILE A 722 26.29 -33.04 -15.63
C ILE A 722 26.26 -31.83 -14.69
N GLU A 723 25.73 -32.03 -13.48
CA GLU A 723 25.79 -31.01 -12.44
C GLU A 723 27.21 -30.84 -11.90
N ALA A 724 27.56 -29.61 -11.54
CA ALA A 724 28.82 -29.33 -10.85
C ALA A 724 28.82 -29.73 -9.35
N ASN A 725 27.68 -30.22 -8.83
CA ASN A 725 27.53 -30.63 -7.44
C ASN A 725 28.49 -31.78 -7.10
N GLY A 726 29.31 -31.62 -6.06
CA GLY A 726 30.28 -32.61 -5.62
C GLY A 726 31.67 -32.49 -6.26
N ALA A 727 31.92 -31.47 -7.08
CA ALA A 727 33.25 -31.16 -7.58
C ALA A 727 34.15 -30.68 -6.42
N ALA A 728 35.29 -31.34 -6.22
CA ALA A 728 36.26 -30.96 -5.19
C ALA A 728 37.30 -30.00 -5.78
N ARG A 729 37.43 -28.79 -5.20
CA ARG A 729 38.49 -27.84 -5.57
C ARG A 729 39.85 -28.39 -5.13
N LEU A 730 40.83 -28.36 -6.02
CA LEU A 730 42.21 -28.77 -5.73
C LEU A 730 42.98 -27.59 -5.14
N ALA A 731 43.53 -27.76 -3.94
CA ALA A 731 44.40 -26.75 -3.32
C ALA A 731 45.70 -26.61 -4.13
N ASN A 732 46.09 -25.36 -4.44
CA ASN A 732 47.29 -25.00 -5.22
C ASN A 732 47.31 -25.45 -6.70
N ALA A 733 46.16 -25.81 -7.28
CA ALA A 733 46.08 -26.00 -8.73
C ALA A 733 46.17 -24.64 -9.48
N PRO A 734 46.69 -24.62 -10.73
CA PRO A 734 46.57 -23.47 -11.62
C PRO A 734 45.12 -22.99 -11.71
N LYS A 735 44.89 -21.68 -11.91
CA LYS A 735 43.53 -21.10 -11.89
C LYS A 735 42.63 -21.69 -12.97
N GLU A 736 43.24 -22.18 -14.05
CA GLU A 736 42.63 -22.84 -15.20
C GLU A 736 42.13 -24.26 -14.87
N ILE A 737 42.49 -24.82 -13.72
CA ILE A 737 42.01 -26.11 -13.22
C ILE A 737 41.08 -25.86 -12.03
N TYR A 738 39.79 -26.10 -12.21
CA TYR A 738 38.80 -25.91 -11.15
C TYR A 738 38.92 -26.98 -10.06
N GLY A 739 39.18 -28.23 -10.45
CA GLY A 739 39.18 -29.38 -9.53
C GLY A 739 38.98 -30.72 -10.23
N ALA A 740 38.40 -31.68 -9.50
CA ALA A 740 37.99 -32.97 -10.05
C ALA A 740 36.65 -33.44 -9.47
N LEU A 741 35.93 -34.27 -10.22
CA LEU A 741 34.66 -34.90 -9.84
C LEU A 741 34.74 -36.40 -10.13
N ILE A 742 34.09 -37.25 -9.33
CA ILE A 742 33.94 -38.67 -9.68
C ILE A 742 32.80 -38.83 -10.70
N TYR A 743 33.13 -39.30 -11.89
CA TYR A 743 32.18 -39.56 -12.97
C TYR A 743 32.37 -41.00 -13.45
N ARG A 744 31.31 -41.81 -13.38
CA ARG A 744 31.31 -43.25 -13.76
C ARG A 744 32.45 -44.06 -13.09
N ASN A 745 32.69 -43.83 -11.80
CA ASN A 745 33.78 -44.42 -10.99
C ASN A 745 35.22 -44.02 -11.39
N GLU A 746 35.39 -43.02 -12.26
CA GLU A 746 36.68 -42.48 -12.64
C GLU A 746 36.79 -41.00 -12.25
N SER A 747 38.02 -40.52 -12.05
CA SER A 747 38.27 -39.11 -11.75
C SER A 747 38.19 -38.27 -13.02
N LEU A 748 37.25 -37.33 -13.06
CA LEU A 748 37.07 -36.37 -14.15
C LEU A 748 37.70 -35.03 -13.77
N PRO A 749 38.82 -34.62 -14.38
CA PRO A 749 39.39 -33.30 -14.16
C PRO A 749 38.48 -32.22 -14.76
N ILE A 750 38.35 -31.08 -14.07
CA ILE A 750 37.46 -29.98 -14.47
C ILE A 750 38.29 -28.74 -14.85
N TYR A 751 38.13 -28.30 -16.09
CA TYR A 751 38.71 -27.09 -16.64
C TYR A 751 37.89 -25.86 -16.27
N ASN A 752 38.54 -24.83 -15.72
CA ASN A 752 37.94 -23.55 -15.38
C ASN A 752 38.01 -22.60 -16.58
N LEU A 753 36.93 -22.55 -17.35
CA LEU A 753 36.87 -21.74 -18.56
C LEU A 753 36.83 -20.23 -18.25
N HIS A 754 36.28 -19.81 -17.10
CA HIS A 754 36.33 -18.40 -16.67
C HIS A 754 37.78 -17.94 -16.52
N ALA A 755 38.59 -18.70 -15.78
CA ALA A 755 39.99 -18.37 -15.56
C ALA A 755 40.81 -18.40 -16.86
N ALA A 756 40.59 -19.41 -17.71
CA ALA A 756 41.28 -19.55 -18.99
C ALA A 756 41.04 -18.37 -19.95
N LEU A 757 39.84 -17.77 -19.91
CA LEU A 757 39.47 -16.61 -20.74
C LEU A 757 39.66 -15.27 -20.03
N GLY A 758 40.18 -15.25 -18.79
CA GLY A 758 40.34 -14.03 -17.99
C GLY A 758 39.02 -13.37 -17.59
N LEU A 759 37.93 -14.13 -17.55
CA LEU A 759 36.58 -13.65 -17.23
C LEU A 759 36.33 -13.73 -15.72
N SER A 760 35.58 -12.76 -15.19
CA SER A 760 35.18 -12.76 -13.78
C SER A 760 34.23 -13.92 -13.49
N GLU A 761 34.51 -14.70 -12.44
CA GLU A 761 33.55 -15.68 -11.93
C GLU A 761 32.40 -14.96 -11.19
N PRO A 762 31.14 -15.40 -11.36
CA PRO A 762 30.01 -14.83 -10.64
C PRO A 762 30.12 -15.10 -9.13
N ALA A 763 30.00 -14.04 -8.32
CA ALA A 763 30.05 -14.11 -6.86
C ALA A 763 28.84 -14.88 -6.29
N GLY A 764 29.09 -15.89 -5.45
CA GLY A 764 28.05 -16.60 -4.69
C GLY A 764 27.33 -17.76 -5.41
N ALA A 765 27.73 -18.13 -6.63
CA ALA A 765 27.04 -19.13 -7.45
C ALA A 765 27.76 -20.49 -7.52
N GLU A 766 28.03 -21.15 -6.39
CA GLU A 766 28.47 -22.57 -6.43
C GLU A 766 27.29 -23.52 -6.76
N SER A 767 26.06 -23.16 -6.37
CA SER A 767 24.86 -23.91 -6.74
C SER A 767 24.36 -23.54 -8.13
N GLY A 768 24.38 -24.50 -9.06
CA GLY A 768 23.71 -24.36 -10.35
C GLY A 768 24.58 -24.33 -11.60
N ARG A 769 25.91 -24.30 -11.44
CA ARG A 769 26.84 -24.44 -12.56
C ARG A 769 26.74 -25.83 -13.17
N GLN A 770 27.05 -25.94 -14.46
CA GLN A 770 27.05 -27.21 -15.17
C GLN A 770 28.45 -27.56 -15.66
N ILE A 771 28.70 -28.85 -15.83
CA ILE A 771 29.95 -29.38 -16.38
C ILE A 771 29.61 -30.04 -17.70
N VAL A 772 30.22 -29.55 -18.79
CA VAL A 772 30.18 -30.21 -20.09
C VAL A 772 31.31 -31.23 -20.14
N VAL A 773 30.97 -32.52 -20.23
CA VAL A 773 31.95 -33.61 -20.34
C VAL A 773 32.34 -33.78 -21.80
N VAL A 774 33.63 -33.68 -22.07
CA VAL A 774 34.22 -33.69 -23.41
C VAL A 774 35.19 -34.86 -23.52
N ARG A 775 35.23 -35.48 -24.71
CA ARG A 775 36.17 -36.56 -25.03
C ARG A 775 37.47 -35.97 -25.57
N ASP A 776 38.58 -36.41 -25.00
CA ASP A 776 39.93 -36.10 -25.48
C ASP A 776 40.30 -36.97 -26.70
N GLU A 777 41.24 -36.48 -27.51
CA GLU A 777 41.81 -37.18 -28.66
C GLU A 777 42.48 -38.52 -28.26
N ASN A 778 42.95 -38.64 -27.01
CA ASN A 778 43.54 -39.88 -26.47
C ASN A 778 42.51 -40.84 -25.85
N GLY A 779 41.21 -40.53 -25.94
CA GLY A 779 40.12 -41.36 -25.41
C GLY A 779 39.81 -41.16 -23.91
N GLY A 780 40.50 -40.25 -23.23
CA GLY A 780 40.14 -39.78 -21.89
C GLY A 780 38.95 -38.80 -21.90
N ASN A 781 38.39 -38.49 -20.73
CA ASN A 781 37.34 -37.47 -20.59
C ASN A 781 37.80 -36.36 -19.64
N PHE A 782 37.39 -35.13 -19.92
CA PHE A 782 37.51 -34.01 -18.99
C PHE A 782 36.23 -33.17 -18.98
N GLY A 783 35.99 -32.45 -17.88
CA GLY A 783 34.86 -31.56 -17.72
C GLY A 783 35.23 -30.11 -18.00
N ILE A 784 34.31 -29.34 -18.56
CA ILE A 784 34.43 -27.88 -18.70
C ILE A 784 33.35 -27.24 -17.83
N LEU A 785 33.75 -26.37 -16.91
CA LEU A 785 32.81 -25.63 -16.07
C LEU A 785 32.17 -24.49 -16.87
N VAL A 786 30.83 -24.45 -16.90
CA VAL A 786 30.04 -23.45 -17.63
C VAL A 786 28.91 -22.89 -16.76
N ASP A 787 28.44 -21.67 -17.08
CA ASP A 787 27.38 -21.02 -16.32
C ASP A 787 25.99 -21.61 -16.64
N ARG A 788 25.71 -21.82 -17.93
CA ARG A 788 24.42 -22.31 -18.43
C ARG A 788 24.57 -23.04 -19.76
N LEU A 789 23.83 -24.11 -19.98
CA LEU A 789 23.75 -24.75 -21.30
C LEU A 789 22.92 -23.90 -22.29
N GLY A 790 23.29 -23.95 -23.56
CA GLY A 790 22.52 -23.40 -24.67
C GLY A 790 21.81 -24.48 -25.47
N GLU A 791 21.32 -24.12 -26.65
CA GLU A 791 20.76 -25.08 -27.60
C GLU A 791 21.86 -25.78 -28.41
N ILE A 792 21.54 -26.91 -29.05
CA ILE A 792 22.44 -27.53 -30.01
C ILE A 792 22.12 -26.97 -31.38
N LEU A 793 22.98 -26.12 -31.92
CA LEU A 793 22.72 -25.44 -33.19
C LEU A 793 23.22 -26.26 -34.37
N GLU A 794 22.43 -26.34 -35.43
CA GLU A 794 22.89 -26.84 -36.72
C GLU A 794 23.37 -25.66 -37.57
N VAL A 795 24.67 -25.59 -37.83
CA VAL A 795 25.33 -24.45 -38.48
C VAL A 795 25.86 -24.89 -39.85
N PRO A 796 25.52 -24.19 -40.95
CA PRO A 796 26.14 -24.44 -42.25
C PRO A 796 27.67 -24.30 -42.16
N SER A 797 28.41 -25.23 -42.74
CA SER A 797 29.88 -25.21 -42.66
C SER A 797 30.50 -23.97 -43.30
N ALA A 798 29.78 -23.31 -44.21
CA ALA A 798 30.19 -22.05 -44.83
C ALA A 798 30.15 -20.84 -43.87
N ASP A 799 29.37 -20.92 -42.79
CA ASP A 799 29.23 -19.85 -41.80
C ASP A 799 30.25 -19.96 -40.65
N ILE A 800 31.06 -21.03 -40.64
CA ILE A 800 32.10 -21.27 -39.64
C ILE A 800 33.44 -20.77 -40.21
N GLU A 801 33.99 -19.73 -39.61
CA GLU A 801 35.30 -19.19 -39.96
C GLU A 801 36.35 -19.56 -38.92
N ASP A 802 37.46 -20.11 -39.41
CA ASP A 802 38.57 -20.53 -38.57
C ASP A 802 39.35 -19.33 -38.02
N LEU A 803 39.55 -19.29 -36.71
CA LEU A 803 40.30 -18.23 -36.01
C LEU A 803 41.77 -18.59 -35.79
N SER A 804 42.19 -19.80 -36.14
CA SER A 804 43.53 -20.33 -35.84
C SER A 804 44.70 -19.51 -36.42
N ASN A 805 44.45 -18.57 -37.35
CA ASN A 805 45.47 -17.70 -37.95
C ASN A 805 45.55 -16.27 -37.38
N ILE A 806 44.74 -15.88 -36.38
CA ILE A 806 44.56 -14.45 -36.01
C ILE A 806 45.03 -14.09 -34.59
N TYR A 807 45.12 -15.04 -33.64
CA TYR A 807 45.46 -14.73 -32.23
C TYR A 807 46.68 -15.49 -31.72
N VAL A 808 47.76 -14.76 -31.39
CA VAL A 808 48.95 -15.27 -30.70
C VAL A 808 48.93 -14.76 -29.25
N GLY A 809 48.59 -15.64 -28.30
CA GLY A 809 48.63 -15.39 -26.85
C GLY A 809 47.27 -15.30 -26.14
N ILE A 810 47.25 -15.76 -24.87
CA ILE A 810 46.16 -15.85 -23.86
C ILE A 810 44.86 -16.57 -24.29
N ALA A 811 44.47 -16.57 -25.58
CA ALA A 811 43.24 -17.20 -26.07
C ALA A 811 43.47 -18.44 -26.97
N SER A 812 44.42 -19.32 -26.64
CA SER A 812 44.69 -20.57 -27.42
C SER A 812 43.55 -21.58 -27.39
N VAL A 813 42.49 -21.33 -26.62
CA VAL A 813 41.33 -22.19 -26.47
C VAL A 813 40.24 -21.88 -27.51
N LEU A 814 40.34 -20.80 -28.28
CA LEU A 814 39.38 -20.42 -29.31
C LEU A 814 39.75 -21.06 -30.66
N ALA A 815 38.79 -21.74 -31.29
CA ALA A 815 39.00 -22.43 -32.58
C ALA A 815 38.42 -21.65 -33.76
N SER A 816 37.16 -21.23 -33.68
CA SER A 816 36.44 -20.66 -34.83
C SER A 816 35.31 -19.73 -34.38
N VAL A 817 34.75 -18.95 -35.29
CA VAL A 817 33.58 -18.10 -35.04
C VAL A 817 32.49 -18.44 -36.04
N VAL A 818 31.24 -18.41 -35.59
CA VAL A 818 30.07 -18.53 -36.46
C VAL A 818 29.57 -17.16 -36.85
N LYS A 819 29.48 -16.89 -38.17
CA LYS A 819 28.91 -15.65 -38.72
C LYS A 819 27.39 -15.62 -38.53
N THR A 820 26.90 -14.83 -37.60
CA THR A 820 25.47 -14.50 -37.50
C THR A 820 25.15 -13.32 -38.41
N THR A 821 24.12 -13.42 -39.25
CA THR A 821 23.76 -12.34 -40.20
C THR A 821 23.38 -11.04 -39.46
N PRO A 822 23.77 -9.84 -39.96
CA PRO A 822 23.85 -8.62 -39.14
C PRO A 822 22.52 -7.89 -38.88
N GLN A 823 21.37 -8.41 -39.33
CA GLN A 823 20.16 -7.57 -39.35
C GLN A 823 19.53 -7.29 -37.96
N ASN A 824 19.91 -7.97 -36.89
CA ASN A 824 19.28 -7.82 -35.56
C ASN A 824 20.24 -7.89 -34.36
N GLY A 825 21.44 -7.32 -34.44
CA GLY A 825 22.32 -7.14 -33.26
C GLY A 825 22.67 -8.44 -32.49
N GLY A 826 22.69 -9.59 -33.17
CA GLY A 826 22.84 -10.91 -32.53
C GLY A 826 24.21 -11.13 -31.89
N ALA A 827 24.22 -11.81 -30.75
CA ALA A 827 25.44 -12.20 -30.04
C ALA A 827 26.31 -13.15 -30.88
N MET A 828 27.63 -12.92 -30.91
CA MET A 828 28.60 -13.76 -31.61
C MET A 828 28.77 -15.11 -30.90
N LEU A 829 28.73 -16.22 -31.65
CA LEU A 829 29.01 -17.57 -31.15
C LEU A 829 30.46 -17.96 -31.47
N VAL A 830 31.22 -18.33 -30.44
CA VAL A 830 32.63 -18.71 -30.56
C VAL A 830 32.80 -20.20 -30.28
N LEU A 831 33.48 -20.92 -31.17
CA LEU A 831 33.78 -22.35 -31.02
C LEU A 831 35.12 -22.55 -30.32
N LEU A 832 35.17 -23.52 -29.40
CA LEU A 832 36.37 -23.82 -28.61
C LEU A 832 37.16 -25.02 -29.18
N SER A 833 38.47 -25.03 -28.93
CA SER A 833 39.39 -26.11 -29.31
C SER A 833 39.54 -27.12 -28.16
N VAL A 834 38.99 -28.32 -28.34
CA VAL A 834 39.10 -29.42 -27.36
C VAL A 834 40.55 -29.86 -27.15
N GLY A 835 41.31 -30.01 -28.24
CA GLY A 835 42.73 -30.40 -28.18
C GLY A 835 43.59 -29.42 -27.37
N SER A 836 43.36 -28.10 -27.52
CA SER A 836 44.11 -27.08 -26.78
C SER A 836 43.80 -27.12 -25.27
N MET A 837 42.53 -27.34 -24.89
CA MET A 837 42.13 -27.50 -23.49
C MET A 837 42.73 -28.77 -22.87
N SER A 838 42.71 -29.89 -23.61
CA SER A 838 43.32 -31.15 -23.17
C SER A 838 44.83 -31.01 -22.94
N GLN A 839 45.55 -30.35 -23.84
CA GLN A 839 46.98 -30.10 -23.70
C GLN A 839 47.31 -29.26 -22.45
N HIS A 840 46.49 -28.24 -22.17
CA HIS A 840 46.62 -27.44 -20.94
C HIS A 840 46.36 -28.27 -19.68
N LEU A 841 45.35 -29.13 -19.68
CA LEU A 841 45.04 -30.02 -18.54
C LEU A 841 46.16 -31.04 -18.27
N HIS A 842 46.82 -31.54 -19.32
CA HIS A 842 47.89 -32.53 -19.21
C HIS A 842 49.30 -31.94 -19.16
N GLY A 843 49.45 -30.61 -19.17
CA GLY A 843 50.75 -29.92 -19.05
C GLY A 843 51.70 -30.09 -20.24
N LYS A 844 51.19 -30.41 -21.43
CA LYS A 844 52.01 -30.52 -22.66
C LYS A 844 52.01 -29.17 -23.40
N PRO A 845 53.17 -28.60 -23.78
CA PRO A 845 53.20 -27.41 -24.63
C PRO A 845 52.62 -27.72 -26.02
N LEU A 846 51.87 -26.77 -26.58
CA LEU A 846 51.32 -26.83 -27.95
C LEU A 846 52.42 -27.23 -28.96
N PRO A 847 52.11 -28.05 -29.97
CA PRO A 847 53.08 -28.37 -31.02
C PRO A 847 53.52 -27.06 -31.71
N ALA A 848 54.82 -26.77 -31.62
CA ALA A 848 55.42 -25.64 -32.32
C ALA A 848 55.21 -25.81 -33.83
N ALA A 849 54.68 -24.77 -34.47
CA ALA A 849 54.40 -24.74 -35.90
C ALA A 849 55.64 -25.13 -36.72
N LEU A 850 55.40 -25.98 -37.72
CA LEU A 850 56.35 -26.26 -38.79
C LEU A 850 56.70 -24.94 -39.48
N THR A 851 57.97 -24.55 -39.39
CA THR A 851 58.59 -23.53 -40.23
C THR A 851 58.62 -24.04 -41.67
N ASP A 852 57.94 -23.34 -42.57
CA ASP A 852 58.51 -22.81 -43.82
C ASP A 852 57.58 -21.74 -44.44
#